data_AF-A0AAD4Q9C1-F1
#
_entry.id   AF-A0AAD4Q9C1-F1
#
_cell.length_a   1.000
_cell.length_b   1.000
_cell.length_c   1.000
_cell.angle_alpha   90.00
_cell.angle_beta   90.00
_cell.angle_gamma   90.00
#
_symmetry.space_group_name_H-M   'P 1'
#
loop_
_entity.id
_entity.type
_entity.pdbx_description
1 polymer ?
#
loop_
_entity_poly.entity_id
_entity_poly.type
_entity_poly.pdbx_seq_one_letter_code
_entity_poly.pdbx_strand_id
1 'polypeptide(L)'
;MRSLQSIRFLLSILSTSRLLGIVLPGDWVKQSIPFSYLALSAKSLDGVAHSVQVYSDVKKDWTSGERAPGIPLIVFWNTTSINSVLYHTIRLQNPIVFTEINDMAQWGSFYYAMKSASNVTFSVAQYITPRDLFMRNGSLDNQTETNFTDSDVVFAISRDLGNIQATQDPVVWTIGLTTDPVINYTDLSGLAPRQRSLFYKTQYSDDTSLIVDFLDDFTNAYSRAQKLDQKILQAAAPVSDLHGDLVSLATAQVYGSTHLTVGMEANGTYNESDVMMFMKNIGGLETNRVNAVETLYSAFPAFMYIDATLGRPLLEPLFQLQASPNYTIPYAAVDLGSSYPNITIINSNHSQGVEQSGNMLIMTYAHVRATGDGSLINRYYSLLTSWANYLSNSTLVIHDRSSVDGLTNLAIKGIIAIEAMSKMSSVVKQTADADKYSNTAVRLYGQWKSLALASDQHLVATYGEAVSWTLGYNLFADVWLDTGIIESFVFEGQSSFIDSITGFSNFKFGLPIDSLSVDVTVAVSSWNLFVAAMTSNQDLHTNLISRVHNRASFNASAGAFPLYYDSANGSTVLGRSSPAQGAMYAPLALTAPVVQIVANATTTTSPKATPHIGAVAGGTAGGVAALFVVIVTIALVRR
;
A
#
# COMPACT_ATOMS: atom_id res chain seq x y z
N MET A 1 -7.38 38.76 -17.79
CA MET A 1 -7.53 38.45 -16.35
C MET A 1 -8.95 38.58 -15.79
N ARG A 2 -9.95 39.17 -16.48
CA ARG A 2 -11.36 39.18 -16.00
C ARG A 2 -12.17 37.89 -16.28
N SER A 3 -11.67 36.95 -17.09
CA SER A 3 -12.40 35.71 -17.45
C SER A 3 -12.25 34.55 -16.45
N LEU A 4 -11.24 34.56 -15.58
CA LEU A 4 -11.01 33.47 -14.61
C LEU A 4 -12.05 33.43 -13.47
N GLN A 5 -12.84 34.50 -13.28
CA GLN A 5 -13.96 34.49 -12.32
C GLN A 5 -15.23 33.82 -12.87
N SER A 6 -15.30 33.56 -14.18
CA SER A 6 -16.48 32.97 -14.85
C SER A 6 -16.38 31.47 -15.08
N ILE A 7 -15.26 30.82 -14.74
CA ILE A 7 -15.06 29.37 -14.99
C ILE A 7 -14.52 28.70 -13.73
N ARG A 8 -15.16 27.60 -13.33
CA ARG A 8 -14.65 26.70 -12.28
C ARG A 8 -13.89 25.55 -12.94
N PHE A 9 -12.63 25.39 -12.55
CA PHE A 9 -11.83 24.22 -12.86
C PHE A 9 -11.84 23.26 -11.67
N LEU A 10 -12.00 21.97 -11.95
CA LEU A 10 -11.83 20.90 -10.98
C LEU A 10 -10.67 20.02 -11.45
N LEU A 11 -9.58 20.03 -10.70
CA LEU A 11 -8.46 19.12 -10.89
C LEU A 11 -8.64 17.92 -9.97
N SER A 12 -8.64 16.73 -10.54
CA SER A 12 -8.73 15.46 -9.82
C SER A 12 -7.50 14.64 -10.14
N ILE A 13 -6.77 14.19 -9.12
CA ILE A 13 -5.68 13.22 -9.29
C ILE A 13 -6.24 11.88 -8.84
N LEU A 14 -6.28 10.90 -9.75
CA LEU A 14 -6.66 9.53 -9.41
C LEU A 14 -5.37 8.75 -9.13
N SER A 15 -4.97 8.72 -7.86
CA SER A 15 -3.71 8.17 -7.34
C SER A 15 -3.85 7.96 -5.84
N THR A 16 -3.17 6.96 -5.27
CA THR A 16 -3.11 6.77 -3.82
C THR A 16 -1.95 7.56 -3.20
N SER A 17 -1.98 8.89 -3.36
CA SER A 17 -0.95 9.90 -3.05
C SER A 17 0.23 9.97 -4.03
N ARG A 18 0.65 11.22 -4.29
CA ARG A 18 1.76 11.68 -5.17
C ARG A 18 2.33 10.57 -6.07
N LEU A 19 1.63 10.33 -7.19
CA LEU A 19 2.11 9.58 -8.35
C LEU A 19 2.14 8.05 -8.21
N LEU A 20 1.68 7.51 -7.09
CA LEU A 20 1.59 6.07 -6.85
C LEU A 20 0.19 5.58 -7.26
N GLY A 21 0.13 4.44 -7.95
CA GLY A 21 -1.00 4.02 -8.79
C GLY A 21 -2.37 3.89 -8.11
N ILE A 22 -3.37 3.44 -8.86
CA ILE A 22 -4.75 3.34 -8.36
C ILE A 22 -4.93 2.02 -7.60
N VAL A 23 -5.61 2.05 -6.46
CA VAL A 23 -5.99 0.83 -5.73
C VAL A 23 -7.17 0.17 -6.43
N LEU A 24 -6.93 -1.06 -6.90
CA LEU A 24 -7.83 -1.82 -7.77
C LEU A 24 -8.00 -3.23 -7.21
N PRO A 25 -8.82 -3.39 -6.15
CA PRO A 25 -9.04 -4.66 -5.49
C PRO A 25 -9.52 -5.73 -6.46
N GLY A 26 -8.93 -6.93 -6.37
CA GLY A 26 -9.33 -8.08 -7.18
C GLY A 26 -8.89 -8.02 -8.64
N ASP A 27 -7.96 -7.14 -9.02
CA ASP A 27 -7.30 -7.16 -10.33
C ASP A 27 -5.80 -6.91 -10.16
N TRP A 28 -5.03 -8.00 -10.04
CA TRP A 28 -3.59 -7.93 -9.78
C TRP A 28 -2.79 -7.29 -10.92
N VAL A 29 -3.24 -7.45 -12.17
CA VAL A 29 -2.61 -6.81 -13.33
C VAL A 29 -2.71 -5.32 -13.15
N LYS A 30 -3.93 -4.78 -12.99
CA LYS A 30 -4.11 -3.33 -12.87
C LYS A 30 -3.54 -2.76 -11.57
N GLN A 31 -3.66 -3.49 -10.45
CA GLN A 31 -3.09 -3.09 -9.15
C GLN A 31 -1.57 -2.91 -9.20
N SER A 32 -0.89 -3.60 -10.12
CA SER A 32 0.57 -3.51 -10.26
C SER A 32 1.06 -2.50 -11.30
N ILE A 33 0.15 -1.79 -11.99
CA ILE A 33 0.51 -0.74 -12.96
C ILE A 33 0.94 0.53 -12.19
N PRO A 34 2.19 1.02 -12.34
CA PRO A 34 2.69 2.19 -11.63
C PRO A 34 2.33 3.51 -12.35
N PHE A 35 1.05 3.69 -12.68
CA PHE A 35 0.53 4.87 -13.40
C PHE A 35 -0.59 5.55 -12.61
N SER A 36 -0.71 6.86 -12.78
CA SER A 36 -1.73 7.71 -12.17
C SER A 36 -2.36 8.64 -13.20
N TYR A 37 -3.67 8.93 -13.06
CA TYR A 37 -4.34 9.93 -13.89
C TYR A 37 -4.32 11.31 -13.25
N LEU A 38 -4.16 12.32 -14.09
CA LEU A 38 -4.45 13.73 -13.81
C LEU A 38 -5.63 14.14 -14.70
N ALA A 39 -6.80 14.35 -14.10
CA ALA A 39 -8.03 14.68 -14.80
C ALA A 39 -8.49 16.11 -14.48
N LEU A 40 -8.88 16.85 -15.51
CA LEU A 40 -9.37 18.22 -15.39
C LEU A 40 -10.75 18.34 -16.02
N SER A 41 -11.69 18.91 -15.28
CA SER A 41 -13.01 19.32 -15.80
C SER A 41 -13.20 20.82 -15.65
N ALA A 42 -13.92 21.44 -16.58
CA ALA A 42 -14.21 22.87 -16.55
C ALA A 42 -15.71 23.12 -16.73
N LYS A 43 -16.25 24.09 -15.99
CA LYS A 43 -17.65 24.52 -16.10
C LYS A 43 -17.78 26.04 -15.95
N SER A 44 -18.55 26.65 -16.84
CA SER A 44 -18.94 28.06 -16.79
C SER A 44 -19.84 28.34 -15.58
N LEU A 45 -19.59 29.46 -14.93
CA LEU A 45 -20.33 29.98 -13.78
C LEU A 45 -21.36 31.04 -14.17
N ASP A 46 -21.19 31.69 -15.32
CA ASP A 46 -22.11 32.69 -15.87
C ASP A 46 -23.10 32.11 -16.89
N GLY A 47 -22.97 30.81 -17.20
CA GLY A 47 -23.83 30.12 -18.18
C GLY A 47 -23.49 30.44 -19.64
N VAL A 48 -22.45 31.24 -19.90
CA VAL A 48 -21.99 31.56 -21.27
C VAL A 48 -20.85 30.63 -21.67
N ALA A 49 -20.72 30.36 -22.97
CA ALA A 49 -19.60 29.59 -23.51
C ALA A 49 -18.32 30.44 -23.52
N HIS A 50 -17.20 29.86 -23.10
CA HIS A 50 -15.89 30.53 -23.07
C HIS A 50 -14.87 29.73 -23.87
N SER A 51 -13.95 30.41 -24.54
CA SER A 51 -12.77 29.78 -25.16
C SER A 51 -11.83 29.28 -24.05
N VAL A 52 -11.59 27.97 -24.00
CA VAL A 52 -10.75 27.35 -22.96
C VAL A 52 -9.66 26.50 -23.58
N GLN A 53 -8.41 26.79 -23.20
CA GLN A 53 -7.25 25.96 -23.46
C GLN A 53 -6.65 25.51 -22.12
N VAL A 54 -6.07 24.31 -22.08
CA VAL A 54 -5.43 23.76 -20.89
C VAL A 54 -4.02 23.29 -21.19
N TYR A 55 -3.14 23.42 -20.21
CA TYR A 55 -1.71 23.12 -20.31
C TYR A 55 -1.25 22.40 -19.04
N SER A 56 -0.40 21.39 -19.21
CA SER A 56 0.32 20.76 -18.12
C SER A 56 1.70 20.32 -18.58
N ASP A 57 2.71 20.52 -17.73
CA ASP A 57 4.08 20.11 -17.96
C ASP A 57 4.66 19.30 -16.80
N VAL A 58 5.65 18.47 -17.11
CA VAL A 58 6.46 17.73 -16.14
C VAL A 58 7.93 18.05 -16.36
N LYS A 59 8.72 17.98 -15.29
CA LYS A 59 10.18 18.19 -15.34
C LYS A 59 10.92 16.86 -15.43
N LYS A 60 12.10 16.86 -16.05
CA LYS A 60 12.99 15.67 -16.08
C LYS A 60 13.38 15.17 -14.69
N ASP A 61 13.33 16.02 -13.67
CA ASP A 61 13.59 15.71 -12.25
C ASP A 61 12.74 14.56 -11.68
N TRP A 62 11.67 14.18 -12.37
CA TRP A 62 10.81 13.07 -11.97
C TRP A 62 11.44 11.70 -12.26
N THR A 63 12.59 11.66 -12.93
CA THR A 63 13.35 10.44 -13.23
C THR A 63 14.37 10.02 -12.16
N SER A 64 14.64 10.87 -11.17
CA SER A 64 15.63 10.61 -10.12
C SER A 64 15.40 11.51 -8.91
N GLY A 65 15.82 11.09 -7.72
CA GLY A 65 15.88 11.95 -6.53
C GLY A 65 17.20 12.70 -6.35
N GLU A 66 18.15 12.60 -7.29
CA GLU A 66 19.41 13.35 -7.23
C GLU A 66 19.16 14.86 -7.36
N ARG A 67 19.61 15.62 -6.36
CA ARG A 67 19.40 17.08 -6.25
C ARG A 67 20.69 17.81 -5.84
N ALA A 68 21.84 17.13 -5.81
CA ALA A 68 23.10 17.73 -5.40
C ALA A 68 23.49 18.90 -6.32
N PRO A 69 23.80 20.09 -5.78
CA PRO A 69 24.27 21.21 -6.57
C PRO A 69 25.50 20.83 -7.41
N GLY A 70 25.49 21.19 -8.70
CA GLY A 70 26.62 20.95 -9.61
C GLY A 70 26.68 19.57 -10.25
N ILE A 71 25.76 18.64 -9.90
CA ILE A 71 25.62 17.36 -10.60
C ILE A 71 24.50 17.50 -11.65
N PRO A 72 24.82 17.53 -12.96
CA PRO A 72 23.79 17.66 -13.99
C PRO A 72 22.95 16.37 -14.08
N LEU A 73 21.63 16.51 -13.99
CA LEU A 73 20.71 15.42 -14.29
C LEU A 73 20.57 15.28 -15.81
N ILE A 74 21.27 14.31 -16.39
CA ILE A 74 21.25 14.07 -17.84
C ILE A 74 20.30 12.91 -18.15
N VAL A 75 19.37 13.17 -19.07
CA VAL A 75 18.30 12.25 -19.45
C VAL A 75 18.26 12.08 -20.96
N PHE A 76 17.85 10.90 -21.43
CA PHE A 76 17.32 10.70 -22.77
C PHE A 76 15.81 10.88 -22.75
N TRP A 77 15.25 11.41 -23.84
CA TRP A 77 13.82 11.41 -24.04
C TRP A 77 13.43 11.05 -25.46
N ASN A 78 12.17 10.65 -25.61
CA ASN A 78 11.53 10.45 -26.89
C ASN A 78 10.08 10.93 -26.82
N THR A 79 9.58 11.52 -27.90
CA THR A 79 8.16 11.86 -28.05
C THR A 79 7.54 10.91 -29.07
N THR A 80 6.51 10.18 -28.66
CA THR A 80 5.73 9.32 -29.54
C THR A 80 4.36 9.94 -29.74
N SER A 81 4.00 10.18 -31.00
CA SER A 81 2.69 10.73 -31.39
C SER A 81 2.08 9.84 -32.46
N ILE A 82 1.17 8.96 -32.05
CA ILE A 82 0.37 8.11 -32.94
C ILE A 82 -1.11 8.49 -32.84
N ASN A 83 -1.97 7.89 -33.69
CA ASN A 83 -3.39 8.27 -33.75
C ASN A 83 -4.14 8.13 -32.41
N SER A 84 -3.74 7.19 -31.54
CA SER A 84 -4.40 6.93 -30.26
C SER A 84 -3.81 7.71 -29.08
N VAL A 85 -2.49 7.97 -29.08
CA VAL A 85 -1.78 8.50 -27.91
C VAL A 85 -0.60 9.38 -28.31
N LEU A 86 -0.39 10.41 -27.49
CA LEU A 86 0.79 11.25 -27.44
C LEU A 86 1.46 11.01 -26.08
N TYR A 87 2.73 10.62 -26.08
CA TYR A 87 3.48 10.48 -24.83
C TYR A 87 4.95 10.87 -24.98
N HIS A 88 5.51 11.36 -23.87
CA HIS A 88 6.93 11.53 -23.67
C HIS A 88 7.45 10.39 -22.81
N THR A 89 8.57 9.81 -23.20
CA THR A 89 9.37 8.89 -22.36
C THR A 89 10.64 9.61 -21.96
N ILE A 90 10.99 9.54 -20.68
CA ILE A 90 12.19 10.15 -20.11
C ILE A 90 12.96 9.08 -19.32
N ARG A 91 14.26 8.95 -19.55
CA ARG A 91 15.14 7.97 -18.91
C ARG A 91 16.46 8.61 -18.52
N LEU A 92 17.06 8.20 -17.41
CA LEU A 92 18.42 8.62 -17.08
C LEU A 92 19.40 8.13 -18.15
N GLN A 93 20.37 8.97 -18.53
CA GLN A 93 21.43 8.55 -19.46
C GLN A 93 22.36 7.51 -18.82
N ASN A 94 22.65 7.66 -17.52
CA ASN A 94 23.48 6.76 -16.73
C ASN A 94 22.67 6.19 -15.57
N PRO A 95 21.75 5.23 -15.82
CA PRO A 95 20.94 4.63 -14.77
C PRO A 95 21.78 3.72 -13.87
N ILE A 96 21.43 3.65 -12.59
CA ILE A 96 21.97 2.70 -11.62
C ILE A 96 20.81 1.81 -11.17
N VAL A 97 20.76 0.58 -11.71
CA VAL A 97 19.67 -0.37 -11.46
C VAL A 97 19.70 -0.82 -9.99
N PHE A 98 18.51 -0.94 -9.40
CA PHE A 98 18.30 -1.27 -7.98
C PHE A 98 18.94 -0.30 -6.99
N THR A 99 19.04 0.98 -7.35
CA THR A 99 19.52 2.06 -6.47
C THR A 99 18.47 3.14 -6.34
N GLU A 100 18.30 3.67 -5.13
CA GLU A 100 17.47 4.84 -4.86
C GLU A 100 18.32 6.01 -4.36
N ILE A 101 17.92 7.22 -4.71
CA ILE A 101 18.41 8.47 -4.11
C ILE A 101 17.17 9.24 -3.66
N ASN A 102 17.12 9.67 -2.40
CA ASN A 102 15.96 10.37 -1.81
C ASN A 102 14.63 9.64 -2.08
N ASP A 103 14.61 8.31 -1.87
CA ASP A 103 13.45 7.43 -2.08
C ASP A 103 12.89 7.41 -3.52
N MET A 104 13.74 7.74 -4.51
CA MET A 104 13.40 7.64 -5.93
C MET A 104 14.39 6.73 -6.67
N ALA A 105 13.86 5.78 -7.43
CA ALA A 105 14.64 4.88 -8.27
C ALA A 105 15.60 5.64 -9.22
N GLN A 106 16.80 5.10 -9.38
CA GLN A 106 17.83 5.60 -10.30
C GLN A 106 17.87 4.82 -11.61
N TRP A 107 16.78 4.15 -11.97
CA TRP A 107 16.60 3.47 -13.26
C TRP A 107 15.12 3.45 -13.64
N GLY A 108 14.85 2.97 -14.85
CA GLY A 108 13.49 2.87 -15.37
C GLY A 108 13.13 3.99 -16.34
N SER A 109 11.84 4.12 -16.61
CA SER A 109 11.29 5.03 -17.60
C SER A 109 10.14 5.82 -17.01
N PHE A 110 10.25 7.14 -17.06
CA PHE A 110 9.15 8.02 -16.74
C PHE A 110 8.32 8.33 -17.99
N TYR A 111 7.01 8.23 -17.88
CA TYR A 111 6.05 8.48 -18.94
C TYR A 111 5.14 9.64 -18.57
N TYR A 112 4.89 10.53 -19.52
CA TYR A 112 3.87 11.57 -19.44
C TYR A 112 3.06 11.59 -20.74
N ALA A 113 1.76 11.32 -20.65
CA ALA A 113 0.95 11.01 -21.81
C ALA A 113 -0.47 11.58 -21.76
N MET A 114 -1.09 11.66 -22.92
CA MET A 114 -2.50 12.02 -23.15
C MET A 114 -2.99 11.33 -24.44
N LYS A 115 -4.31 11.12 -24.57
CA LYS A 115 -4.89 10.69 -25.85
C LYS A 115 -4.63 11.71 -26.96
N SER A 116 -4.20 11.24 -28.13
CA SER A 116 -3.98 12.11 -29.28
C SER A 116 -5.30 12.68 -29.81
N ALA A 117 -5.27 13.93 -30.24
CA ALA A 117 -6.34 14.57 -30.99
C ALA A 117 -5.79 15.75 -31.80
N SER A 118 -6.52 16.22 -32.80
CA SER A 118 -6.09 17.36 -33.65
C SER A 118 -5.93 18.67 -32.88
N ASN A 119 -6.58 18.79 -31.72
CA ASN A 119 -6.51 19.92 -30.81
C ASN A 119 -5.52 19.71 -29.64
N VAL A 120 -4.69 18.68 -29.70
CA VAL A 120 -3.61 18.41 -28.75
C VAL A 120 -2.28 18.80 -29.39
N THR A 121 -1.48 19.58 -28.67
CA THR A 121 -0.15 20.00 -29.10
C THR A 121 0.86 19.77 -27.99
N PHE A 122 2.13 19.53 -28.34
CA PHE A 122 3.20 19.34 -27.37
C PHE A 122 4.39 20.26 -27.62
N SER A 123 5.28 20.36 -26.63
CA SER A 123 6.59 20.96 -26.79
C SER A 123 7.54 20.41 -25.72
N VAL A 124 8.77 20.08 -26.12
CA VAL A 124 9.85 19.69 -25.21
C VAL A 124 10.97 20.71 -25.35
N ALA A 125 11.14 21.55 -24.33
CA ALA A 125 12.05 22.69 -24.35
C ALA A 125 12.31 23.20 -22.92
N GLN A 126 13.20 24.19 -22.76
CA GLN A 126 13.33 24.91 -21.48
C GLN A 126 11.97 25.51 -21.06
N TYR A 127 11.60 25.42 -19.77
CA TYR A 127 10.24 25.73 -19.26
C TYR A 127 9.63 27.06 -19.74
N ILE A 128 10.45 28.07 -20.01
CA ILE A 128 9.97 29.38 -20.44
C ILE A 128 9.33 29.31 -21.84
N THR A 129 9.91 28.55 -22.75
CA THR A 129 9.47 28.43 -24.15
C THR A 129 8.03 27.89 -24.27
N PRO A 130 7.68 26.70 -23.75
CA PRO A 130 6.34 26.15 -23.90
C PRO A 130 5.29 26.96 -23.12
N ARG A 131 5.68 27.56 -21.98
CA ARG A 131 4.78 28.43 -21.21
C ARG A 131 4.49 29.74 -21.95
N ASP A 132 5.49 30.37 -22.57
CA ASP A 132 5.30 31.56 -23.40
C ASP A 132 4.46 31.27 -24.65
N LEU A 133 4.71 30.16 -25.32
CA LEU A 133 3.89 29.70 -26.46
C LEU A 133 2.43 29.56 -26.04
N PHE A 134 2.17 28.86 -24.94
CA PHE A 134 0.82 28.67 -24.43
C PHE A 134 0.15 29.98 -24.01
N MET A 135 0.87 30.88 -23.33
CA MET A 135 0.33 32.19 -22.93
C MET A 135 -0.06 33.07 -24.12
N ARG A 136 0.70 33.02 -25.22
CA ARG A 136 0.46 33.85 -26.40
C ARG A 136 -0.58 33.26 -27.35
N ASN A 137 -0.54 31.94 -27.54
CA ASN A 137 -1.27 31.26 -28.61
C ASN A 137 -2.37 30.32 -28.11
N GLY A 138 -2.35 29.93 -26.84
CA GLY A 138 -3.21 28.84 -26.32
C GLY A 138 -2.79 27.44 -26.80
N SER A 139 -1.68 27.32 -27.54
CA SER A 139 -1.18 26.08 -28.13
C SER A 139 0.36 26.02 -28.09
N LEU A 140 0.89 24.82 -28.36
CA LEU A 140 2.32 24.53 -28.46
C LEU A 140 2.73 24.30 -29.94
N ASP A 141 4.02 24.17 -30.19
CA ASP A 141 4.63 24.20 -31.53
C ASP A 141 4.91 22.80 -32.14
N ASN A 142 4.60 21.73 -31.40
CA ASN A 142 4.88 20.34 -31.76
C ASN A 142 6.37 20.09 -32.05
N GLN A 143 7.25 20.81 -31.34
CA GLN A 143 8.69 20.64 -31.46
C GLN A 143 9.27 19.90 -30.26
N THR A 144 10.43 19.28 -30.49
CA THR A 144 11.26 18.69 -29.44
C THR A 144 12.66 19.23 -29.62
N GLU A 145 13.09 20.08 -28.69
CA GLU A 145 14.48 20.48 -28.59
C GLU A 145 15.34 19.26 -28.24
N THR A 146 16.61 19.29 -28.60
CA THR A 146 17.56 18.17 -28.44
C THR A 146 18.69 18.48 -27.45
N ASN A 147 18.63 19.61 -26.72
CA ASN A 147 19.72 20.00 -25.84
C ASN A 147 19.58 19.38 -24.44
N PHE A 148 20.48 18.44 -24.12
CA PHE A 148 20.42 17.57 -22.94
C PHE A 148 20.90 18.21 -21.63
N THR A 149 21.54 19.38 -21.70
CA THR A 149 22.31 19.95 -20.58
C THR A 149 21.56 20.96 -19.71
N ASP A 150 20.41 21.46 -20.16
CA ASP A 150 19.65 22.47 -19.41
C ASP A 150 18.92 21.82 -18.21
N SER A 151 19.11 22.36 -17.00
CA SER A 151 18.44 21.90 -15.77
C SER A 151 16.93 22.09 -15.78
N ASP A 152 16.40 22.85 -16.75
CA ASP A 152 15.05 23.39 -16.71
C ASP A 152 14.14 22.94 -17.87
N VAL A 153 14.49 21.83 -18.53
CA VAL A 153 13.68 21.20 -19.58
C VAL A 153 12.37 20.64 -19.01
N VAL A 154 11.27 20.95 -19.70
CA VAL A 154 9.94 20.40 -19.41
C VAL A 154 9.37 19.67 -20.62
N PHE A 155 8.42 18.79 -20.33
CA PHE A 155 7.68 18.00 -21.31
C PHE A 155 6.23 18.44 -21.23
N ALA A 156 5.83 19.31 -22.15
CA ALA A 156 4.55 20.00 -22.09
C ALA A 156 3.55 19.41 -23.09
N ILE A 157 2.31 19.25 -22.63
CA ILE A 157 1.17 18.87 -23.46
C ILE A 157 0.04 19.87 -23.17
N SER A 158 -0.54 20.42 -24.23
CA SER A 158 -1.72 21.28 -24.15
C SER A 158 -2.87 20.75 -24.98
N ARG A 159 -4.09 21.14 -24.63
CA ARG A 159 -5.31 20.82 -25.38
C ARG A 159 -6.22 22.04 -25.48
N ASP A 160 -6.68 22.32 -26.69
CA ASP A 160 -7.69 23.34 -26.95
C ASP A 160 -9.10 22.75 -26.87
N LEU A 161 -9.93 23.22 -25.93
CA LEU A 161 -11.31 22.75 -25.75
C LEU A 161 -12.30 23.54 -26.60
N GLY A 162 -11.87 24.62 -27.26
CA GLY A 162 -12.73 25.53 -27.99
C GLY A 162 -13.66 26.31 -27.05
N ASN A 163 -14.82 26.72 -27.58
CA ASN A 163 -15.84 27.45 -26.83
C ASN A 163 -16.75 26.47 -26.08
N ILE A 164 -16.61 26.38 -24.76
CA ILE A 164 -17.38 25.44 -23.92
C ILE A 164 -18.15 26.15 -22.81
N GLN A 165 -19.35 25.66 -22.51
CA GLN A 165 -20.04 25.93 -21.24
C GLN A 165 -19.61 24.93 -20.17
N ALA A 166 -19.30 23.69 -20.55
CA ALA A 166 -18.74 22.67 -19.68
C ALA A 166 -17.99 21.64 -20.53
N THR A 167 -17.01 20.97 -19.94
CA THR A 167 -16.38 19.78 -20.53
C THR A 167 -17.41 18.65 -20.61
N GLN A 168 -17.53 17.98 -21.77
CA GLN A 168 -18.33 16.76 -21.92
C GLN A 168 -17.67 15.59 -21.19
N ASP A 169 -16.38 15.41 -21.43
CA ASP A 169 -15.50 14.46 -20.73
C ASP A 169 -14.30 15.22 -20.12
N PRO A 170 -13.74 14.74 -18.99
CA PRO A 170 -12.52 15.31 -18.44
C PRO A 170 -11.36 15.27 -19.43
N VAL A 171 -10.48 16.27 -19.34
CA VAL A 171 -9.16 16.25 -19.98
C VAL A 171 -8.23 15.41 -19.12
N VAL A 172 -7.67 14.34 -19.68
CA VAL A 172 -6.89 13.35 -18.92
C VAL A 172 -5.45 13.30 -19.42
N TRP A 173 -4.52 13.58 -18.51
CA TRP A 173 -3.12 13.19 -18.63
C TRP A 173 -2.86 11.95 -17.77
N THR A 174 -1.83 11.20 -18.09
CA THR A 174 -1.29 10.15 -17.22
C THR A 174 0.20 10.35 -17.01
N ILE A 175 0.66 9.98 -15.82
CA ILE A 175 2.06 9.89 -15.44
C ILE A 175 2.36 8.47 -14.96
N GLY A 176 3.56 7.97 -15.23
CA GLY A 176 3.97 6.66 -14.72
C GLY A 176 5.48 6.52 -14.68
N LEU A 177 5.98 5.79 -13.69
CA LEU A 177 7.39 5.41 -13.58
C LEU A 177 7.48 3.88 -13.62
N THR A 178 8.01 3.33 -14.71
CA THR A 178 8.21 1.88 -14.80
C THR A 178 9.66 1.53 -14.49
N THR A 179 9.85 0.67 -13.51
CA THR A 179 11.13 0.03 -13.20
C THR A 179 10.99 -1.45 -13.46
N ASP A 180 11.77 -1.99 -14.39
CA ASP A 180 11.76 -3.42 -14.69
C ASP A 180 13.19 -3.88 -15.07
N PRO A 181 13.75 -4.89 -14.40
CA PRO A 181 13.27 -5.52 -13.15
C PRO A 181 13.10 -4.50 -12.01
N VAL A 182 12.20 -4.81 -11.07
CA VAL A 182 11.84 -3.90 -9.96
C VAL A 182 12.47 -4.29 -8.62
N ILE A 183 12.64 -5.59 -8.37
CA ILE A 183 13.26 -6.12 -7.15
C ILE A 183 14.39 -7.06 -7.56
N ASN A 184 15.51 -6.96 -6.86
CA ASN A 184 16.58 -7.94 -6.87
C ASN A 184 16.73 -8.52 -5.47
N TYR A 185 16.77 -9.83 -5.33
CA TYR A 185 17.02 -10.43 -4.02
C TYR A 185 17.98 -11.62 -4.11
N THR A 186 18.87 -11.71 -3.13
CA THR A 186 19.74 -12.86 -2.91
C THR A 186 19.16 -13.67 -1.76
N ASP A 187 18.78 -14.92 -2.03
CA ASP A 187 18.26 -15.84 -1.02
C ASP A 187 19.38 -16.61 -0.31
N LEU A 188 19.00 -17.47 0.64
CA LEU A 188 19.93 -18.29 1.41
C LEU A 188 20.48 -19.50 0.64
N SER A 189 20.12 -19.71 -0.64
CA SER A 189 20.55 -20.90 -1.39
C SER A 189 22.02 -20.86 -1.82
N GLY A 190 22.66 -19.69 -1.78
CA GLY A 190 24.01 -19.48 -2.29
C GLY A 190 24.07 -19.34 -3.83
N LEU A 191 22.90 -19.25 -4.49
CA LEU A 191 22.80 -19.00 -5.92
C LEU A 191 22.86 -17.50 -6.24
N ALA A 192 22.94 -17.19 -7.54
CA ALA A 192 22.91 -15.81 -8.02
C ALA A 192 21.61 -15.08 -7.61
N PRO A 193 21.65 -13.75 -7.46
CA PRO A 193 20.47 -12.95 -7.16
C PRO A 193 19.36 -13.19 -8.18
N ARG A 194 18.12 -13.20 -7.69
CA ARG A 194 16.91 -13.36 -8.51
C ARG A 194 16.25 -12.00 -8.71
N GLN A 195 15.98 -11.68 -9.96
CA GLN A 195 15.28 -10.47 -10.36
C GLN A 195 13.79 -10.77 -10.54
N ARG A 196 12.95 -9.81 -10.17
CA ARG A 196 11.49 -9.92 -10.31
C ARG A 196 10.94 -8.72 -11.06
N SER A 197 9.95 -8.98 -11.88
CA SER A 197 9.23 -7.98 -12.68
C SER A 197 7.92 -7.59 -12.03
N LEU A 198 7.41 -6.39 -12.33
CA LEU A 198 6.06 -5.99 -11.90
C LEU A 198 5.01 -6.90 -12.54
N PHE A 199 3.99 -7.27 -11.78
CA PHE A 199 3.02 -8.30 -12.18
C PHE A 199 2.28 -7.97 -13.49
N TYR A 200 2.06 -6.69 -13.82
CA TYR A 200 1.37 -6.27 -15.05
C TYR A 200 2.12 -6.72 -16.32
N LYS A 201 3.43 -6.99 -16.23
CA LYS A 201 4.22 -7.49 -17.37
C LYS A 201 3.76 -8.86 -17.87
N THR A 202 2.98 -9.60 -17.09
CA THR A 202 2.29 -10.82 -17.54
C THR A 202 1.32 -10.57 -18.70
N GLN A 203 0.79 -9.36 -18.83
CA GLN A 203 -0.15 -8.97 -19.89
C GLN A 203 0.45 -7.98 -20.90
N TYR A 204 1.40 -7.15 -20.48
CA TYR A 204 1.96 -6.08 -21.31
C TYR A 204 3.45 -6.29 -21.61
N SER A 205 3.75 -6.59 -22.89
CA SER A 205 5.13 -6.70 -23.39
C SER A 205 5.72 -5.39 -23.91
N ASP A 206 4.88 -4.38 -24.20
CA ASP A 206 5.29 -3.08 -24.70
C ASP A 206 4.59 -1.94 -23.94
N ASP A 207 5.29 -0.83 -23.77
CA ASP A 207 4.77 0.29 -22.98
C ASP A 207 3.70 1.09 -23.75
N THR A 208 3.65 1.01 -25.09
CA THR A 208 2.62 1.75 -25.87
C THR A 208 1.23 1.17 -25.63
N SER A 209 1.09 -0.16 -25.71
CA SER A 209 -0.17 -0.85 -25.42
C SER A 209 -0.64 -0.61 -24.00
N LEU A 210 0.28 -0.68 -23.02
CA LEU A 210 -0.01 -0.32 -21.62
C LEU A 210 -0.58 1.09 -21.48
N ILE A 211 0.08 2.10 -22.07
CA ILE A 211 -0.34 3.51 -21.94
C ILE A 211 -1.68 3.74 -22.62
N VAL A 212 -1.90 3.15 -23.80
CA VAL A 212 -3.19 3.24 -24.52
C VAL A 212 -4.30 2.62 -23.69
N ASP A 213 -4.13 1.39 -23.22
CA ASP A 213 -5.11 0.69 -22.40
C ASP A 213 -5.41 1.43 -21.10
N PHE A 214 -4.38 1.97 -20.43
CA PHE A 214 -4.56 2.77 -19.23
C PHE A 214 -5.39 4.02 -19.55
N LEU A 215 -5.02 4.83 -20.53
CA LEU A 215 -5.81 6.01 -20.93
C LEU A 215 -7.24 5.68 -21.37
N ASP A 216 -7.46 4.54 -22.00
CA ASP A 216 -8.80 4.07 -22.41
C ASP A 216 -9.66 3.60 -21.22
N ASP A 217 -9.04 3.06 -20.18
CA ASP A 217 -9.73 2.57 -18.98
C ASP A 217 -10.11 3.69 -17.99
N PHE A 218 -9.74 4.96 -18.24
CA PHE A 218 -9.98 6.08 -17.31
C PHE A 218 -11.41 6.13 -16.75
N THR A 219 -12.45 6.11 -17.59
CA THR A 219 -13.85 6.20 -17.14
C THR A 219 -14.22 5.04 -16.20
N ASN A 220 -13.75 3.83 -16.52
CA ASN A 220 -14.00 2.66 -15.70
C ASN A 220 -13.16 2.71 -14.41
N ALA A 221 -11.91 3.18 -14.48
CA ALA A 221 -11.03 3.34 -13.33
C ALA A 221 -11.58 4.38 -12.35
N TYR A 222 -12.09 5.50 -12.86
CA TYR A 222 -12.78 6.51 -12.07
C TYR A 222 -14.03 5.93 -11.38
N SER A 223 -14.87 5.20 -12.12
CA SER A 223 -16.03 4.52 -11.52
C SER A 223 -15.62 3.49 -10.46
N ARG A 224 -14.54 2.73 -10.65
CA ARG A 224 -14.06 1.76 -9.65
C ARG A 224 -13.52 2.46 -8.40
N ALA A 225 -12.77 3.55 -8.56
CA ALA A 225 -12.28 4.36 -7.45
C ALA A 225 -13.44 4.97 -6.65
N GLN A 226 -14.45 5.57 -7.31
CA GLN A 226 -15.64 6.10 -6.63
C GLN A 226 -16.40 5.04 -5.84
N LYS A 227 -16.55 3.83 -6.41
CA LYS A 227 -17.18 2.70 -5.71
C LYS A 227 -16.38 2.26 -4.49
N LEU A 228 -15.05 2.22 -4.61
CA LEU A 228 -14.17 1.87 -3.50
C LEU A 228 -14.22 2.92 -2.39
N ASP A 229 -14.10 4.20 -2.74
CA ASP A 229 -14.21 5.32 -1.80
C ASP A 229 -15.57 5.29 -1.09
N GLN A 230 -16.66 5.12 -1.84
CA GLN A 230 -17.99 5.00 -1.28
C GLN A 230 -18.09 3.81 -0.31
N LYS A 231 -17.57 2.63 -0.66
CA LYS A 231 -17.56 1.45 0.21
C LYS A 231 -16.83 1.75 1.52
N ILE A 232 -15.61 2.31 1.43
CA ILE A 232 -14.77 2.59 2.61
C ILE A 232 -15.41 3.66 3.49
N LEU A 233 -15.85 4.78 2.91
CA LEU A 233 -16.43 5.89 3.67
C LEU A 233 -17.78 5.53 4.29
N GLN A 234 -18.61 4.74 3.61
CA GLN A 234 -19.85 4.22 4.19
C GLN A 234 -19.59 3.29 5.38
N ALA A 235 -18.52 2.49 5.34
CA ALA A 235 -18.14 1.63 6.45
C ALA A 235 -17.47 2.38 7.61
N ALA A 236 -16.76 3.48 7.31
CA ALA A 236 -16.14 4.35 8.32
C ALA A 236 -17.15 5.26 9.05
N ALA A 237 -18.24 5.66 8.39
CA ALA A 237 -19.27 6.52 8.98
C ALA A 237 -19.83 6.01 10.34
N PRO A 238 -20.21 4.73 10.52
CA PRO A 238 -20.67 4.23 11.81
C PRO A 238 -19.55 4.08 12.86
N VAL A 239 -18.28 4.12 12.46
CA VAL A 239 -17.13 4.05 13.39
C VAL A 239 -16.94 5.41 14.07
N SER A 240 -16.85 6.49 13.29
CA SER A 240 -16.81 7.87 13.76
C SER A 240 -16.90 8.83 12.56
N ASP A 241 -17.47 10.02 12.76
CA ASP A 241 -17.49 11.09 11.76
C ASP A 241 -16.10 11.48 11.24
N LEU A 242 -15.04 11.23 12.03
CA LEU A 242 -13.65 11.57 11.68
C LEU A 242 -12.88 10.39 11.06
N HIS A 243 -13.42 9.18 11.10
CA HIS A 243 -12.68 7.99 10.70
C HIS A 243 -12.43 7.92 9.19
N GLY A 244 -13.38 8.43 8.40
CA GLY A 244 -13.28 8.49 6.94
C GLY A 244 -12.00 9.19 6.46
N ASP A 245 -11.65 10.32 7.09
CA ASP A 245 -10.43 11.08 6.76
C ASP A 245 -9.15 10.26 7.00
N LEU A 246 -9.11 9.52 8.12
CA LEU A 246 -7.95 8.70 8.50
C LEU A 246 -7.72 7.55 7.52
N VAL A 247 -8.78 6.81 7.16
CA VAL A 247 -8.66 5.69 6.23
C VAL A 247 -8.27 6.17 4.83
N SER A 248 -8.80 7.30 4.37
CA SER A 248 -8.41 7.89 3.08
C SER A 248 -6.94 8.29 3.02
N LEU A 249 -6.38 8.86 4.09
CA LEU A 249 -4.95 9.16 4.18
C LEU A 249 -4.09 7.89 4.25
N ALA A 250 -4.55 6.89 5.01
CA ALA A 250 -3.81 5.64 5.20
C ALA A 250 -3.73 4.78 3.93
N THR A 251 -4.80 4.70 3.12
CA THR A 251 -4.81 3.90 1.88
C THR A 251 -3.61 4.22 1.01
N ALA A 252 -3.33 5.51 0.87
CA ALA A 252 -2.22 6.05 0.12
C ALA A 252 -0.85 5.59 0.60
N GLN A 253 -0.59 5.74 1.89
CA GLN A 253 0.69 5.37 2.49
C GLN A 253 0.93 3.85 2.43
N VAL A 254 -0.13 3.05 2.57
CA VAL A 254 -0.06 1.58 2.57
C VAL A 254 0.23 1.04 1.17
N TYR A 255 -0.56 1.41 0.18
CA TYR A 255 -0.41 0.82 -1.17
C TYR A 255 0.78 1.43 -1.91
N GLY A 256 1.08 2.71 -1.67
CA GLY A 256 2.22 3.40 -2.26
C GLY A 256 3.58 2.83 -1.86
N SER A 257 3.66 2.04 -0.78
CA SER A 257 4.92 1.44 -0.33
C SER A 257 5.17 0.03 -0.89
N THR A 258 4.39 -0.42 -1.89
CA THR A 258 4.37 -1.83 -2.30
C THR A 258 4.62 -2.06 -3.79
N HIS A 259 5.25 -3.20 -4.10
CA HIS A 259 5.36 -3.73 -5.46
C HIS A 259 4.87 -5.18 -5.52
N LEU A 260 3.81 -5.43 -6.30
CA LEU A 260 3.36 -6.76 -6.65
C LEU A 260 4.16 -7.27 -7.86
N THR A 261 4.80 -8.43 -7.70
CA THR A 261 5.82 -8.92 -8.62
C THR A 261 5.59 -10.37 -9.03
N VAL A 262 6.16 -10.74 -10.16
CA VAL A 262 6.13 -12.09 -10.73
C VAL A 262 7.56 -12.59 -10.98
N GLY A 263 7.80 -13.87 -10.74
CA GLY A 263 9.03 -14.55 -11.11
C GLY A 263 9.12 -14.85 -12.60
N MET A 264 10.32 -15.13 -13.10
CA MET A 264 10.55 -15.51 -14.49
C MET A 264 11.23 -16.89 -14.55
N GLU A 265 10.74 -17.73 -15.45
CA GLU A 265 11.32 -19.04 -15.74
C GLU A 265 12.60 -18.89 -16.59
N ALA A 266 13.42 -19.95 -16.63
CA ALA A 266 14.67 -19.95 -17.40
C ALA A 266 14.48 -19.76 -18.92
N ASN A 267 13.27 -20.02 -19.43
CA ASN A 267 12.89 -19.81 -20.83
C ASN A 267 12.40 -18.37 -21.13
N GLY A 268 12.42 -17.47 -20.15
CA GLY A 268 11.97 -16.08 -20.29
C GLY A 268 10.47 -15.84 -20.15
N THR A 269 9.68 -16.85 -19.77
CA THR A 269 8.24 -16.68 -19.51
C THR A 269 7.96 -16.38 -18.05
N TYR A 270 6.94 -15.55 -17.77
CA TYR A 270 6.53 -15.25 -16.39
C TYR A 270 5.87 -16.45 -15.72
N ASN A 271 6.26 -16.71 -14.47
CA ASN A 271 5.64 -17.74 -13.64
C ASN A 271 4.54 -17.12 -12.76
N GLU A 272 3.30 -17.14 -13.24
CA GLU A 272 2.13 -16.63 -12.49
C GLU A 272 1.80 -17.41 -11.21
N SER A 273 2.48 -18.53 -10.93
CA SER A 273 2.40 -19.21 -9.64
C SER A 273 3.46 -18.74 -8.62
N ASP A 274 4.51 -18.06 -9.09
CA ASP A 274 5.51 -17.38 -8.27
C ASP A 274 5.20 -15.88 -8.20
N VAL A 275 4.20 -15.53 -7.38
CA VAL A 275 3.79 -14.14 -7.12
C VAL A 275 4.22 -13.73 -5.72
N MET A 276 4.84 -12.56 -5.61
CA MET A 276 5.31 -11.99 -4.36
C MET A 276 5.04 -10.49 -4.34
N MET A 277 4.76 -9.95 -3.15
CA MET A 277 4.57 -8.53 -2.93
C MET A 277 5.59 -8.03 -1.91
N PHE A 278 6.35 -7.01 -2.31
CA PHE A 278 7.40 -6.42 -1.48
C PHE A 278 6.92 -5.08 -0.94
N MET A 279 7.00 -4.88 0.38
CA MET A 279 6.67 -3.64 1.05
C MET A 279 7.94 -2.97 1.59
N LYS A 280 8.21 -1.75 1.15
CA LYS A 280 9.29 -0.92 1.70
C LYS A 280 8.85 -0.29 3.02
N ASN A 281 9.69 -0.39 4.05
CA ASN A 281 9.50 0.40 5.26
C ASN A 281 9.89 1.86 5.00
N ILE A 282 8.89 2.75 4.99
CA ILE A 282 9.07 4.19 4.76
C ILE A 282 8.94 4.93 6.09
N GLY A 283 9.85 5.88 6.32
CA GLY A 283 9.76 6.84 7.42
C GLY A 283 10.10 6.33 8.82
N GLY A 284 10.34 5.04 9.04
CA GLY A 284 10.69 4.47 10.36
C GLY A 284 12.11 4.79 10.85
N LEU A 285 12.48 4.28 12.04
CA LEU A 285 13.85 4.35 12.59
C LEU A 285 14.87 3.64 11.69
N GLU A 286 14.43 2.58 11.02
CA GLU A 286 15.20 1.81 10.04
C GLU A 286 14.48 1.83 8.69
N THR A 287 14.65 2.92 7.94
CA THR A 287 14.14 3.06 6.57
C THR A 287 14.78 2.02 5.64
N ASN A 288 14.08 1.65 4.57
CA ASN A 288 14.55 0.73 3.52
C ASN A 288 14.56 -0.77 3.88
N ARG A 289 14.13 -1.13 5.09
CA ARG A 289 13.76 -2.53 5.40
C ARG A 289 12.66 -3.02 4.47
N VAL A 290 12.73 -4.28 4.06
CA VAL A 290 11.77 -4.89 3.13
C VAL A 290 10.96 -5.96 3.81
N ASN A 291 9.63 -5.84 3.73
CA ASN A 291 8.67 -6.69 4.42
C ASN A 291 8.96 -6.78 5.93
N ALA A 292 9.29 -5.63 6.53
CA ALA A 292 9.44 -5.52 7.99
C ALA A 292 8.17 -6.04 8.67
N VAL A 293 8.31 -7.08 9.49
CA VAL A 293 7.17 -7.90 9.95
C VAL A 293 6.22 -7.10 10.83
N GLU A 294 6.72 -6.23 11.71
CA GLU A 294 5.92 -5.34 12.55
C GLU A 294 5.18 -4.25 11.74
N THR A 295 5.79 -3.82 10.64
CA THR A 295 5.19 -2.84 9.72
C THR A 295 4.08 -3.50 8.91
N LEU A 296 4.33 -4.72 8.40
CA LEU A 296 3.31 -5.54 7.74
C LEU A 296 2.14 -5.81 8.67
N TYR A 297 2.39 -6.19 9.93
CA TYR A 297 1.34 -6.42 10.93
C TYR A 297 0.45 -5.19 11.10
N SER A 298 1.06 -4.00 11.19
CA SER A 298 0.32 -2.74 11.29
C SER A 298 -0.44 -2.40 10.00
N ALA A 299 0.09 -2.74 8.83
CA ALA A 299 -0.55 -2.49 7.54
C ALA A 299 -1.65 -3.51 7.19
N PHE A 300 -1.59 -4.72 7.76
CA PHE A 300 -2.40 -5.87 7.37
C PHE A 300 -3.92 -5.66 7.44
N PRO A 301 -4.49 -4.93 8.44
CA PRO A 301 -5.92 -4.62 8.46
C PRO A 301 -6.43 -3.94 7.19
N ALA A 302 -5.62 -3.05 6.58
CA ALA A 302 -5.99 -2.38 5.34
C ALA A 302 -6.10 -3.36 4.18
N PHE A 303 -5.14 -4.29 4.03
CA PHE A 303 -5.21 -5.33 2.99
C PHE A 303 -6.38 -6.28 3.24
N MET A 304 -6.58 -6.75 4.48
CA MET A 304 -7.68 -7.68 4.78
C MET A 304 -9.05 -7.07 4.51
N TYR A 305 -9.19 -5.75 4.68
CA TYR A 305 -10.44 -5.04 4.40
C TYR A 305 -10.63 -4.69 2.91
N ILE A 306 -9.57 -4.19 2.25
CA ILE A 306 -9.65 -3.68 0.88
C ILE A 306 -9.54 -4.81 -0.13
N ASP A 307 -8.49 -5.63 -0.03
CA ASP A 307 -8.19 -6.74 -0.93
C ASP A 307 -7.39 -7.84 -0.22
N ALA A 308 -8.12 -8.75 0.43
CA ALA A 308 -7.51 -9.83 1.21
C ALA A 308 -6.69 -10.81 0.35
N THR A 309 -6.86 -10.80 -0.99
CA THR A 309 -6.08 -11.64 -1.91
C THR A 309 -4.60 -11.25 -1.93
N LEU A 310 -4.27 -10.01 -1.57
CA LEU A 310 -2.89 -9.53 -1.48
C LEU A 310 -2.16 -9.98 -0.22
N GLY A 311 -2.88 -10.50 0.79
CA GLY A 311 -2.26 -10.99 2.03
C GLY A 311 -1.26 -12.12 1.79
N ARG A 312 -1.60 -13.06 0.90
CA ARG A 312 -0.71 -14.16 0.54
C ARG A 312 0.60 -13.68 -0.10
N PRO A 313 0.59 -12.92 -1.21
CA PRO A 313 1.84 -12.48 -1.83
C PRO A 313 2.67 -11.55 -0.91
N LEU A 314 2.07 -10.83 0.05
CA LEU A 314 2.82 -10.05 1.05
C LEU A 314 3.59 -10.93 2.04
N LEU A 315 3.01 -12.05 2.46
CA LEU A 315 3.64 -12.98 3.42
C LEU A 315 4.61 -13.96 2.73
N GLU A 316 4.37 -14.29 1.46
CA GLU A 316 5.11 -15.30 0.69
C GLU A 316 6.65 -15.11 0.73
N PRO A 317 7.22 -13.90 0.54
CA PRO A 317 8.68 -13.70 0.63
C PRO A 317 9.28 -14.15 1.97
N LEU A 318 8.64 -13.79 3.08
CA LEU A 318 9.09 -14.13 4.43
C LEU A 318 8.97 -15.63 4.68
N PHE A 319 7.90 -16.26 4.20
CA PHE A 319 7.74 -17.71 4.30
C PHE A 319 8.78 -18.46 3.47
N GLN A 320 9.02 -18.06 2.22
CA GLN A 320 10.01 -18.73 1.37
C GLN A 320 11.43 -18.60 1.93
N LEU A 321 11.79 -17.42 2.45
CA LEU A 321 13.05 -17.25 3.17
C LEU A 321 13.19 -18.25 4.32
N GLN A 322 12.21 -18.26 5.24
CA GLN A 322 12.35 -18.94 6.52
C GLN A 322 12.05 -20.44 6.45
N ALA A 323 11.46 -20.90 5.35
CA ALA A 323 11.31 -22.33 5.03
C ALA A 323 12.58 -22.93 4.40
N SER A 324 13.58 -22.11 4.07
CA SER A 324 14.87 -22.59 3.59
C SER A 324 15.57 -23.44 4.65
N PRO A 325 16.18 -24.58 4.28
CA PRO A 325 16.98 -25.38 5.22
C PRO A 325 18.20 -24.63 5.77
N ASN A 326 18.60 -23.52 5.12
CA ASN A 326 19.70 -22.67 5.55
C ASN A 326 19.27 -21.58 6.54
N TYR A 327 17.96 -21.42 6.79
CA TYR A 327 17.46 -20.59 7.88
C TYR A 327 17.38 -21.43 9.16
N THR A 328 18.20 -21.10 10.15
CA THR A 328 18.42 -21.97 11.34
C THR A 328 17.89 -21.36 12.63
N ILE A 329 17.23 -20.21 12.55
CA ILE A 329 16.72 -19.47 13.71
C ILE A 329 15.34 -20.03 14.08
N PRO A 330 15.05 -20.29 15.37
CA PRO A 330 13.83 -20.97 15.78
C PRO A 330 12.57 -20.07 15.82
N TYR A 331 12.73 -18.77 15.53
CA TYR A 331 11.68 -17.76 15.55
C TYR A 331 11.69 -16.96 14.24
N ALA A 332 10.63 -16.19 14.00
CA ALA A 332 10.50 -15.46 12.75
C ALA A 332 11.51 -14.30 12.64
N ALA A 333 12.01 -14.08 11.42
CA ALA A 333 12.86 -12.96 11.04
C ALA A 333 12.14 -11.61 11.20
N VAL A 334 12.89 -10.53 11.38
CA VAL A 334 12.37 -9.15 11.43
C VAL A 334 11.98 -8.60 10.07
N ASP A 335 12.62 -9.05 8.98
CA ASP A 335 12.43 -8.56 7.61
C ASP A 335 13.14 -9.49 6.59
N LEU A 336 13.19 -9.08 5.32
CA LEU A 336 13.99 -9.73 4.26
C LEU A 336 15.39 -9.14 4.09
N GLY A 337 15.68 -8.00 4.72
CA GLY A 337 16.89 -7.19 4.57
C GLY A 337 16.59 -5.69 4.64
N SER A 338 17.65 -4.89 4.84
CA SER A 338 17.59 -3.43 5.02
C SER A 338 17.90 -2.59 3.76
N SER A 339 18.03 -3.24 2.61
CA SER A 339 18.46 -2.62 1.34
C SER A 339 17.39 -2.73 0.26
N TYR A 340 16.25 -2.05 0.41
CA TYR A 340 15.33 -1.90 -0.70
C TYR A 340 16.01 -1.13 -1.87
N PRO A 341 15.84 -1.52 -3.15
CA PRO A 341 15.18 -2.74 -3.66
C PRO A 341 16.17 -3.87 -4.02
N ASN A 342 17.44 -3.76 -3.59
CA ASN A 342 18.49 -4.77 -3.76
C ASN A 342 18.75 -5.53 -2.45
N ILE A 343 17.97 -6.60 -2.26
CA ILE A 343 17.83 -7.27 -0.98
C ILE A 343 18.87 -8.39 -0.86
N THR A 344 19.59 -8.41 0.26
CA THR A 344 20.38 -9.58 0.65
C THR A 344 19.76 -10.15 1.90
N ILE A 345 19.21 -11.35 1.78
CA ILE A 345 18.61 -12.05 2.91
C ILE A 345 19.71 -12.54 3.86
N ILE A 346 19.49 -12.35 5.16
CA ILE A 346 20.46 -12.69 6.20
C ILE A 346 19.82 -13.66 7.20
N ASN A 347 20.54 -14.73 7.55
CA ASN A 347 20.20 -15.63 8.66
C ASN A 347 20.84 -15.12 9.96
N SER A 348 20.32 -14.04 10.53
CA SER A 348 20.86 -13.39 11.74
C SER A 348 19.91 -13.44 12.93
N ASN A 349 20.40 -13.90 14.09
CA ASN A 349 19.68 -13.82 15.37
C ASN A 349 19.32 -12.36 15.70
N HIS A 350 18.18 -12.16 16.36
CA HIS A 350 17.71 -10.86 16.83
C HIS A 350 16.84 -11.01 18.07
N SER A 351 16.59 -9.91 18.77
CA SER A 351 15.89 -9.92 20.04
C SER A 351 14.37 -9.95 19.99
N GLN A 352 13.82 -9.75 18.80
CA GLN A 352 12.38 -9.60 18.60
C GLN A 352 11.66 -10.92 18.30
N GLY A 353 12.19 -12.07 18.76
CA GLY A 353 11.66 -13.39 18.38
C GLY A 353 10.17 -13.59 18.74
N VAL A 354 9.73 -13.10 19.91
CA VAL A 354 8.31 -13.18 20.33
C VAL A 354 7.44 -12.28 19.47
N GLU A 355 7.87 -11.04 19.25
CA GLU A 355 7.14 -10.03 18.46
C GLU A 355 6.91 -10.54 17.03
N GLN A 356 7.98 -10.96 16.35
CA GLN A 356 7.91 -11.31 14.94
C GLN A 356 7.22 -12.65 14.70
N SER A 357 7.45 -13.66 15.56
CA SER A 357 6.74 -14.93 15.47
C SER A 357 5.24 -14.75 15.74
N GLY A 358 4.89 -13.90 16.72
CA GLY A 358 3.51 -13.57 17.03
C GLY A 358 2.81 -12.87 15.86
N ASN A 359 3.45 -11.83 15.30
CA ASN A 359 2.97 -11.11 14.13
C ASN A 359 2.73 -12.04 12.94
N MET A 360 3.67 -12.93 12.62
CA MET A 360 3.53 -13.87 11.50
C MET A 360 2.36 -14.84 11.67
N LEU A 361 2.19 -15.45 12.85
CA LEU A 361 1.08 -16.36 13.13
C LEU A 361 -0.28 -15.64 13.08
N ILE A 362 -0.36 -14.43 13.65
CA ILE A 362 -1.58 -13.61 13.64
C ILE A 362 -1.95 -13.21 12.22
N MET A 363 -1.01 -12.66 11.44
CA MET A 363 -1.28 -12.27 10.04
C MET A 363 -1.68 -13.46 9.17
N THR A 364 -1.06 -14.62 9.37
CA THR A 364 -1.41 -15.84 8.63
C THR A 364 -2.85 -16.24 8.91
N TYR A 365 -3.25 -16.28 10.18
CA TYR A 365 -4.62 -16.64 10.54
C TYR A 365 -5.63 -15.57 10.11
N ALA A 366 -5.28 -14.28 10.21
CA ALA A 366 -6.11 -13.18 9.70
C ALA A 366 -6.38 -13.33 8.19
N HIS A 367 -5.35 -13.64 7.41
CA HIS A 367 -5.50 -13.89 5.97
C HIS A 367 -6.45 -15.05 5.69
N VAL A 368 -6.25 -16.19 6.35
CA VAL A 368 -7.06 -17.38 6.15
C VAL A 368 -8.53 -17.13 6.53
N ARG A 369 -8.79 -16.37 7.59
CA ARG A 369 -10.17 -15.98 7.97
C ARG A 369 -10.82 -15.05 6.93
N ALA A 370 -10.05 -14.12 6.38
CA ALA A 370 -10.55 -13.15 5.40
C ALA A 370 -10.79 -13.76 4.02
N THR A 371 -10.03 -14.77 3.60
CA THR A 371 -10.10 -15.36 2.26
C THR A 371 -10.74 -16.74 2.21
N GLY A 372 -10.73 -17.48 3.32
CA GLY A 372 -11.01 -18.90 3.34
C GLY A 372 -9.89 -19.77 2.75
N ASP A 373 -8.77 -19.18 2.31
CA ASP A 373 -7.65 -19.90 1.69
C ASP A 373 -6.66 -20.43 2.76
N GLY A 374 -6.73 -21.74 3.03
CA GLY A 374 -5.81 -22.44 3.93
C GLY A 374 -4.47 -22.85 3.31
N SER A 375 -4.21 -22.53 2.03
CA SER A 375 -3.05 -23.05 1.30
C SER A 375 -1.70 -22.64 1.88
N LEU A 376 -1.59 -21.42 2.43
CA LEU A 376 -0.38 -20.98 3.14
C LEU A 376 -0.13 -21.82 4.40
N ILE A 377 -1.17 -22.09 5.18
CA ILE A 377 -1.06 -22.95 6.38
C ILE A 377 -0.59 -24.33 5.97
N ASN A 378 -1.24 -24.94 4.97
CA ASN A 378 -0.89 -26.29 4.52
C ASN A 378 0.56 -26.37 4.00
N ARG A 379 1.00 -25.37 3.23
CA ARG A 379 2.36 -25.35 2.66
C ARG A 379 3.45 -25.13 3.71
N TYR A 380 3.21 -24.25 4.68
CA TYR A 380 4.22 -23.82 5.66
C TYR A 380 3.97 -24.32 7.08
N TYR A 381 3.15 -25.38 7.25
CA TYR A 381 2.73 -25.87 8.56
C TYR A 381 3.91 -26.18 9.51
N SER A 382 4.98 -26.80 8.99
CA SER A 382 6.17 -27.12 9.80
C SER A 382 6.90 -25.87 10.31
N LEU A 383 6.84 -24.76 9.58
CA LEU A 383 7.45 -23.50 9.97
C LEU A 383 6.56 -22.74 10.97
N LEU A 384 5.24 -22.74 10.73
CA LEU A 384 4.28 -22.14 11.67
C LEU A 384 4.34 -22.84 13.05
N THR A 385 4.40 -24.18 13.05
CA THR A 385 4.53 -24.96 14.30
C THR A 385 5.87 -24.73 15.00
N SER A 386 6.98 -24.51 14.28
CA SER A 386 8.27 -24.20 14.91
C SER A 386 8.23 -22.86 15.64
N TRP A 387 7.64 -21.83 15.04
CA TRP A 387 7.42 -20.53 15.68
C TRP A 387 6.48 -20.63 16.89
N ALA A 388 5.38 -21.38 16.78
CA ALA A 388 4.47 -21.59 17.91
C ALA A 388 5.14 -22.37 19.07
N ASN A 389 6.01 -23.34 18.76
CA ASN A 389 6.80 -24.06 19.77
C ASN A 389 7.83 -23.13 20.46
N TYR A 390 8.47 -22.23 19.71
CA TYR A 390 9.32 -21.20 20.30
C TYR A 390 8.52 -20.30 21.26
N LEU A 391 7.38 -19.76 20.79
CA LEU A 391 6.51 -18.92 21.62
C LEU A 391 6.04 -19.63 22.89
N SER A 392 5.69 -20.92 22.80
CA SER A 392 5.25 -21.73 23.95
C SER A 392 6.27 -21.75 25.11
N ASN A 393 7.55 -21.54 24.80
CA ASN A 393 8.64 -21.53 25.78
C ASN A 393 9.13 -20.13 26.16
N SER A 394 8.95 -19.13 25.28
CA SER A 394 9.57 -17.80 25.42
C SER A 394 8.60 -16.67 25.75
N THR A 395 7.28 -16.89 25.69
CA THR A 395 6.28 -15.82 25.80
C THR A 395 6.25 -15.11 27.16
N LEU A 396 6.31 -15.85 28.28
CA LEU A 396 6.24 -15.24 29.62
C LEU A 396 7.59 -14.84 30.21
N VAL A 397 8.67 -15.50 29.76
CA VAL A 397 10.04 -15.20 30.20
C VAL A 397 10.81 -14.73 28.98
N ILE A 398 10.67 -13.44 28.68
CA ILE A 398 11.35 -12.81 27.55
C ILE A 398 12.81 -12.62 27.96
N HIS A 399 13.66 -13.56 27.55
CA HIS A 399 15.09 -13.59 27.90
C HIS A 399 15.92 -12.49 27.22
N ASP A 400 15.32 -11.72 26.30
CA ASP A 400 16.02 -10.76 25.47
C ASP A 400 15.83 -9.32 25.94
N ARG A 401 16.90 -8.70 26.44
CA ARG A 401 16.89 -7.42 27.17
C ARG A 401 17.19 -6.19 26.30
N SER A 402 16.77 -6.18 25.04
CA SER A 402 17.07 -5.04 24.15
C SER A 402 15.86 -4.27 23.60
N SER A 403 14.63 -4.63 23.94
CA SER A 403 13.48 -3.74 23.76
C SER A 403 12.59 -3.78 25.02
N VAL A 404 12.85 -2.87 25.94
CA VAL A 404 12.05 -2.69 27.16
C VAL A 404 10.99 -1.62 26.91
N ASP A 405 9.91 -2.02 26.21
CA ASP A 405 8.59 -1.40 26.31
C ASP A 405 7.57 -2.54 26.54
N GLY A 406 6.75 -2.43 27.59
CA GLY A 406 5.54 -3.25 27.75
C GLY A 406 5.67 -4.79 27.75
N LEU A 407 6.57 -5.44 28.52
CA LEU A 407 6.71 -6.91 28.62
C LEU A 407 5.35 -7.64 28.72
N THR A 408 4.41 -7.07 29.47
CA THR A 408 3.03 -7.53 29.59
C THR A 408 2.28 -7.54 28.26
N ASN A 409 2.34 -6.43 27.51
CA ASN A 409 1.66 -6.26 26.24
C ASN A 409 2.31 -7.11 25.14
N LEU A 410 3.63 -7.32 25.15
CA LEU A 410 4.29 -8.23 24.22
C LEU A 410 3.93 -9.69 24.52
N ALA A 411 3.90 -10.09 25.79
CA ALA A 411 3.55 -11.46 26.17
C ALA A 411 2.12 -11.83 25.75
N ILE A 412 1.15 -10.92 25.84
CA ILE A 412 -0.23 -11.23 25.42
C ILE A 412 -0.34 -11.49 23.92
N LYS A 413 0.46 -10.80 23.09
CA LYS A 413 0.57 -11.12 21.65
C LYS A 413 1.01 -12.56 21.42
N GLY A 414 2.04 -13.02 22.14
CA GLY A 414 2.53 -14.39 22.04
C GLY A 414 1.47 -15.43 22.41
N ILE A 415 0.67 -15.16 23.44
CA ILE A 415 -0.44 -16.03 23.87
C ILE A 415 -1.53 -16.10 22.78
N ILE A 416 -1.95 -14.95 22.25
CA ILE A 416 -2.94 -14.88 21.17
C ILE A 416 -2.44 -15.61 19.92
N ALA A 417 -1.16 -15.47 19.58
CA ALA A 417 -0.55 -16.15 18.44
C ALA A 417 -0.49 -17.68 18.61
N ILE A 418 -0.27 -18.19 19.84
CA ILE A 418 -0.35 -19.63 20.12
C ILE A 418 -1.78 -20.14 19.95
N GLU A 419 -2.79 -19.39 20.41
CA GLU A 419 -4.20 -19.76 20.16
C GLU A 419 -4.55 -19.69 18.67
N ALA A 420 -4.06 -18.68 17.94
CA ALA A 420 -4.20 -18.61 16.48
C ALA A 420 -3.59 -19.85 15.79
N MET A 421 -2.44 -20.33 16.27
CA MET A 421 -1.86 -21.59 15.80
C MET A 421 -2.78 -22.78 16.07
N SER A 422 -3.44 -22.86 17.24
CA SER A 422 -4.44 -23.90 17.51
C SER A 422 -5.59 -23.91 16.49
N LYS A 423 -6.13 -22.71 16.17
CA LYS A 423 -7.17 -22.58 15.14
C LYS A 423 -6.65 -23.00 13.76
N MET A 424 -5.43 -22.61 13.39
CA MET A 424 -4.80 -23.02 12.13
C MET A 424 -4.54 -24.54 12.06
N SER A 425 -4.12 -25.17 13.15
CA SER A 425 -3.99 -26.64 13.24
C SER A 425 -5.34 -27.34 13.02
N SER A 426 -6.42 -26.77 13.53
CA SER A 426 -7.78 -27.28 13.30
C SER A 426 -8.19 -27.22 11.82
N VAL A 427 -7.85 -26.13 11.13
CA VAL A 427 -8.09 -25.97 9.67
C VAL A 427 -7.47 -27.13 8.88
N VAL A 428 -6.22 -27.48 9.16
CA VAL A 428 -5.51 -28.57 8.47
C VAL A 428 -5.69 -29.95 9.13
N LYS A 429 -6.67 -30.09 10.03
CA LYS A 429 -7.04 -31.36 10.72
C LYS A 429 -5.92 -31.98 11.56
N GLN A 430 -5.00 -31.17 12.07
CA GLN A 430 -3.96 -31.57 13.02
C GLN A 430 -4.49 -31.43 14.45
N THR A 431 -5.43 -32.30 14.84
CA THR A 431 -6.18 -32.17 16.10
C THR A 431 -5.30 -32.21 17.35
N ALA A 432 -4.27 -33.06 17.38
CA ALA A 432 -3.34 -33.14 18.51
C ALA A 432 -2.56 -31.83 18.71
N ASP A 433 -2.16 -31.18 17.62
CA ASP A 433 -1.50 -29.87 17.69
C ASP A 433 -2.50 -28.78 18.12
N ALA A 434 -3.74 -28.82 17.61
CA ALA A 434 -4.78 -27.90 18.03
C ALA A 434 -4.99 -27.95 19.55
N ASP A 435 -5.16 -29.14 20.11
CA ASP A 435 -5.32 -29.34 21.56
C ASP A 435 -4.07 -28.89 22.33
N LYS A 436 -2.88 -29.24 21.84
CA LYS A 436 -1.60 -28.86 22.48
C LYS A 436 -1.45 -27.35 22.57
N TYR A 437 -1.66 -26.63 21.47
CA TYR A 437 -1.48 -25.19 21.43
C TYR A 437 -2.57 -24.46 22.22
N SER A 438 -3.83 -24.92 22.16
CA SER A 438 -4.90 -24.29 22.96
C SER A 438 -4.66 -24.47 24.46
N ASN A 439 -4.33 -25.68 24.91
CA ASN A 439 -3.97 -25.93 26.31
C ASN A 439 -2.76 -25.09 26.77
N THR A 440 -1.80 -24.87 25.87
CA THR A 440 -0.64 -24.02 26.15
C THR A 440 -1.05 -22.55 26.27
N ALA A 441 -1.86 -22.03 25.36
CA ALA A 441 -2.36 -20.65 25.41
C ALA A 441 -3.15 -20.40 26.69
N VAL A 442 -4.09 -21.30 27.05
CA VAL A 442 -4.89 -21.20 28.29
C VAL A 442 -4.01 -21.19 29.54
N ARG A 443 -3.01 -22.07 29.60
CA ARG A 443 -2.05 -22.11 30.72
C ARG A 443 -1.25 -20.82 30.82
N LEU A 444 -0.68 -20.35 29.71
CA LEU A 444 0.13 -19.12 29.70
C LEU A 444 -0.71 -17.88 30.00
N TYR A 445 -1.96 -17.83 29.53
CA TYR A 445 -2.92 -16.78 29.87
C TYR A 445 -3.22 -16.74 31.38
N GLY A 446 -3.46 -17.90 31.99
CA GLY A 446 -3.66 -17.99 33.45
C GLY A 446 -2.49 -17.42 34.26
N GLN A 447 -1.26 -17.71 33.83
CA GLN A 447 -0.04 -17.17 34.45
C GLN A 447 0.17 -15.69 34.14
N TRP A 448 -0.09 -15.27 32.90
CA TRP A 448 0.00 -13.88 32.47
C TRP A 448 -0.90 -13.00 33.32
N LYS A 449 -2.17 -13.38 33.50
CA LYS A 449 -3.14 -12.63 34.33
C LYS A 449 -2.61 -12.28 35.71
N SER A 450 -1.98 -13.23 36.41
CA SER A 450 -1.47 -13.00 37.76
C SER A 450 -0.25 -12.08 37.84
N LEU A 451 0.44 -11.87 36.71
CA LEU A 451 1.64 -11.03 36.62
C LEU A 451 1.35 -9.67 35.97
N ALA A 452 0.37 -9.64 35.08
CA ALA A 452 0.09 -8.57 34.14
C ALA A 452 -0.96 -7.57 34.61
N LEU A 453 -1.85 -7.96 35.53
CA LEU A 453 -2.99 -7.15 35.90
C LEU A 453 -2.77 -6.49 37.27
N ALA A 454 -3.03 -5.18 37.32
CA ALA A 454 -3.14 -4.44 38.56
C ALA A 454 -4.47 -4.74 39.29
N SER A 455 -4.67 -4.17 40.48
CA SER A 455 -5.87 -4.42 41.29
C SER A 455 -7.18 -3.96 40.64
N ASP A 456 -7.13 -2.89 39.85
CA ASP A 456 -8.22 -2.34 39.03
C ASP A 456 -8.29 -2.98 37.63
N GLN A 457 -7.55 -4.07 37.41
CA GLN A 457 -7.55 -4.88 36.19
C GLN A 457 -6.90 -4.22 34.96
N HIS A 458 -6.19 -3.09 35.09
CA HIS A 458 -5.39 -2.56 33.98
C HIS A 458 -4.10 -3.37 33.77
N LEU A 459 -3.55 -3.31 32.56
CA LEU A 459 -2.28 -3.96 32.23
C LEU A 459 -1.10 -3.13 32.74
N VAL A 460 -0.29 -3.72 33.62
CA VAL A 460 0.99 -3.10 34.04
C VAL A 460 1.99 -3.13 32.90
N ALA A 461 2.87 -2.13 32.81
CA ALA A 461 3.86 -2.09 31.74
C ALA A 461 4.84 -3.28 31.81
N THR A 462 5.33 -3.56 33.02
CA THR A 462 6.25 -4.66 33.29
C THR A 462 5.82 -5.41 34.56
N TYR A 463 5.99 -6.73 34.56
CA TYR A 463 5.67 -7.56 35.71
C TYR A 463 6.35 -7.08 36.98
N GLY A 464 5.59 -6.99 38.08
CA GLY A 464 6.08 -6.52 39.37
C GLY A 464 6.00 -5.00 39.58
N GLU A 465 5.77 -4.21 38.52
CA GLU A 465 5.64 -2.75 38.60
C GLU A 465 4.16 -2.35 38.71
N ALA A 466 3.57 -2.58 39.88
CA ALA A 466 2.11 -2.50 40.11
C ALA A 466 1.47 -1.13 39.88
N VAL A 467 2.26 -0.05 39.80
CA VAL A 467 1.79 1.32 39.54
C VAL A 467 1.99 1.75 38.08
N SER A 468 2.68 0.93 37.29
CA SER A 468 2.93 1.18 35.87
C SER A 468 1.74 0.75 35.02
N TRP A 469 1.65 1.26 33.79
CA TRP A 469 0.61 0.87 32.85
C TRP A 469 1.14 0.85 31.42
N THR A 470 0.53 0.04 30.55
CA THR A 470 0.76 0.04 29.10
C THR A 470 -0.55 0.20 28.32
N LEU A 471 -0.48 0.75 27.11
CA LEU A 471 -1.63 1.06 26.25
C LEU A 471 -2.46 -0.20 25.92
N GLY A 472 -1.85 -1.39 25.87
CA GLY A 472 -2.56 -2.66 25.68
C GLY A 472 -2.97 -2.97 24.23
N TYR A 473 -2.33 -2.32 23.25
CA TYR A 473 -2.70 -2.41 21.84
C TYR A 473 -2.66 -3.83 21.23
N ASN A 474 -1.95 -4.79 21.82
CA ASN A 474 -1.92 -6.16 21.31
C ASN A 474 -3.18 -6.96 21.63
N LEU A 475 -4.04 -6.48 22.54
CA LEU A 475 -5.35 -7.07 22.81
C LEU A 475 -6.28 -7.01 21.59
N PHE A 476 -6.05 -6.05 20.66
CA PHE A 476 -6.74 -5.99 19.38
C PHE A 476 -6.69 -7.30 18.61
N ALA A 477 -5.58 -8.04 18.67
CA ALA A 477 -5.42 -9.27 17.89
C ALA A 477 -6.44 -10.36 18.31
N ASP A 478 -6.81 -10.44 19.59
CA ASP A 478 -7.81 -11.41 20.07
C ASP A 478 -9.21 -11.06 19.53
N VAL A 479 -9.57 -9.77 19.58
CA VAL A 479 -10.83 -9.25 19.04
C VAL A 479 -10.87 -9.44 17.52
N TRP A 480 -9.78 -9.12 16.83
CA TRP A 480 -9.71 -9.20 15.38
C TRP A 480 -9.79 -10.62 14.88
N LEU A 481 -9.08 -11.54 15.52
CA LEU A 481 -9.06 -12.95 15.13
C LEU A 481 -10.21 -13.77 15.70
N ASP A 482 -10.96 -13.21 16.66
CA ASP A 482 -11.97 -13.93 17.44
C ASP A 482 -11.39 -15.22 18.03
N THR A 483 -10.19 -15.12 18.64
CA THR A 483 -9.55 -16.28 19.27
C THR A 483 -10.26 -16.69 20.55
N GLY A 484 -10.81 -15.72 21.28
CA GLY A 484 -11.57 -15.92 22.51
C GLY A 484 -10.71 -16.34 23.70
N ILE A 485 -9.40 -16.08 23.66
CA ILE A 485 -8.48 -16.48 24.74
C ILE A 485 -8.49 -15.45 25.89
N ILE A 486 -8.84 -14.20 25.60
CA ILE A 486 -8.88 -13.12 26.59
C ILE A 486 -10.28 -12.98 27.18
N GLU A 487 -10.39 -12.93 28.50
CA GLU A 487 -11.68 -12.76 29.19
C GLU A 487 -12.14 -11.29 29.14
N SER A 488 -13.45 -11.07 29.09
CA SER A 488 -14.05 -9.74 28.91
C SER A 488 -13.61 -8.71 29.95
N PHE A 489 -13.43 -9.13 31.22
CA PHE A 489 -13.03 -8.21 32.29
C PHE A 489 -11.65 -7.57 32.07
N VAL A 490 -10.76 -8.21 31.29
CA VAL A 490 -9.45 -7.63 30.94
C VAL A 490 -9.64 -6.46 29.98
N PHE A 491 -10.51 -6.61 28.98
CA PHE A 491 -10.86 -5.52 28.06
C PHE A 491 -11.57 -4.38 28.79
N GLU A 492 -12.51 -4.70 29.70
CA GLU A 492 -13.27 -3.72 30.48
C GLU A 492 -12.35 -2.94 31.44
N GLY A 493 -11.49 -3.63 32.19
CA GLY A 493 -10.52 -3.04 33.10
C GLY A 493 -9.53 -2.13 32.37
N GLN A 494 -8.93 -2.63 31.28
CA GLN A 494 -8.02 -1.85 30.45
C GLN A 494 -8.72 -0.62 29.84
N SER A 495 -9.93 -0.77 29.31
CA SER A 495 -10.68 0.35 28.73
C SER A 495 -11.02 1.40 29.77
N SER A 496 -11.43 0.98 30.98
CA SER A 496 -11.76 1.90 32.08
C SER A 496 -10.54 2.69 32.53
N PHE A 497 -9.38 2.02 32.66
CA PHE A 497 -8.13 2.68 33.00
C PHE A 497 -7.69 3.68 31.92
N ILE A 498 -7.69 3.26 30.66
CA ILE A 498 -7.29 4.12 29.55
C ILE A 498 -8.20 5.35 29.45
N ASP A 499 -9.53 5.17 29.61
CA ASP A 499 -10.49 6.27 29.66
C ASP A 499 -10.14 7.29 30.76
N SER A 500 -9.78 6.80 31.96
CA SER A 500 -9.44 7.65 33.10
C SER A 500 -8.22 8.55 32.87
N ILE A 501 -7.25 8.13 32.05
CA ILE A 501 -6.05 8.92 31.75
C ILE A 501 -6.22 9.83 30.53
N THR A 502 -7.27 9.64 29.72
CA THR A 502 -7.53 10.51 28.56
C THR A 502 -7.87 11.96 28.95
N GLY A 503 -8.33 12.18 30.19
CA GLY A 503 -8.63 13.50 30.75
C GLY A 503 -7.40 14.38 30.98
N PHE A 504 -6.18 13.83 30.91
CA PHE A 504 -4.95 14.61 31.08
C PHE A 504 -4.67 15.51 29.88
N SER A 505 -4.35 16.79 30.15
CA SER A 505 -4.13 17.82 29.13
C SER A 505 -2.96 17.52 28.17
N ASN A 506 -2.10 16.58 28.53
CA ASN A 506 -0.86 16.25 27.84
C ASN A 506 -1.06 15.22 26.71
N PHE A 507 -2.28 14.72 26.47
CA PHE A 507 -2.51 13.64 25.51
C PHE A 507 -3.38 14.03 24.30
N LYS A 508 -3.32 15.29 23.85
CA LYS A 508 -4.20 15.86 22.80
C LYS A 508 -4.18 15.12 21.46
N PHE A 509 -3.06 14.49 21.11
CA PHE A 509 -2.83 13.85 19.81
C PHE A 509 -2.81 12.32 19.87
N GLY A 510 -2.89 11.74 21.07
CA GLY A 510 -2.92 10.30 21.30
C GLY A 510 -2.41 9.99 22.70
N LEU A 511 -2.46 8.72 23.09
CA LEU A 511 -1.87 8.24 24.33
C LEU A 511 -0.46 7.69 24.09
N PRO A 512 0.44 7.83 25.07
CA PRO A 512 1.75 7.22 25.00
C PRO A 512 1.67 5.71 25.16
N ILE A 513 2.76 5.05 24.80
CA ILE A 513 2.89 3.59 24.72
C ILE A 513 2.70 2.94 26.09
N ASP A 514 3.38 3.50 27.10
CA ASP A 514 3.33 3.06 28.49
C ASP A 514 3.83 4.17 29.41
N SER A 515 3.76 3.92 30.72
CA SER A 515 4.16 4.86 31.76
C SER A 515 5.65 4.83 32.13
N LEU A 516 6.42 3.89 31.59
CA LEU A 516 7.83 3.64 31.98
C LEU A 516 8.84 4.05 30.90
N SER A 517 8.38 4.22 29.67
CA SER A 517 9.18 4.67 28.53
C SER A 517 9.88 5.99 28.85
N VAL A 518 11.14 6.12 28.44
CA VAL A 518 11.92 7.36 28.64
C VAL A 518 11.27 8.57 27.95
N ASP A 519 10.46 8.29 26.92
CA ASP A 519 9.68 9.24 26.15
C ASP A 519 8.17 9.06 26.44
N VAL A 520 7.75 9.21 27.70
CA VAL A 520 6.34 9.13 28.17
C VAL A 520 5.34 10.05 27.42
N THR A 521 5.79 10.82 26.44
CA THR A 521 4.94 11.64 25.57
C THR A 521 4.79 11.09 24.16
N VAL A 522 5.48 10.03 23.73
CA VAL A 522 5.39 9.54 22.34
C VAL A 522 4.13 8.72 22.12
N ALA A 523 3.25 9.23 21.26
CA ALA A 523 2.10 8.48 20.75
C ALA A 523 2.45 7.83 19.40
N VAL A 524 1.93 6.60 19.23
CA VAL A 524 2.01 5.86 17.96
C VAL A 524 0.60 5.73 17.40
N SER A 525 0.35 6.26 16.20
CA SER A 525 -1.01 6.29 15.64
C SER A 525 -1.57 4.88 15.43
N SER A 526 -0.76 3.93 14.96
CA SER A 526 -1.22 2.55 14.74
C SER A 526 -1.69 1.89 16.04
N TRP A 527 -0.92 2.04 17.11
CA TRP A 527 -1.22 1.43 18.40
C TRP A 527 -2.43 2.07 19.08
N ASN A 528 -2.58 3.39 18.95
CA ASN A 528 -3.79 4.08 19.41
C ASN A 528 -5.04 3.61 18.65
N LEU A 529 -4.96 3.34 17.35
CA LEU A 529 -6.08 2.82 16.57
C LEU A 529 -6.40 1.35 16.87
N PHE A 530 -5.40 0.54 17.23
CA PHE A 530 -5.65 -0.81 17.75
C PHE A 530 -6.42 -0.77 19.07
N VAL A 531 -6.09 0.17 19.98
CA VAL A 531 -6.87 0.34 21.20
C VAL A 531 -8.26 0.90 20.93
N ALA A 532 -8.40 1.83 19.98
CA ALA A 532 -9.72 2.28 19.56
C ALA A 532 -10.55 1.09 19.07
N ALA A 533 -9.99 0.20 18.24
CA ALA A 533 -10.69 -0.96 17.70
C ALA A 533 -10.98 -2.05 18.75
N MET A 534 -10.13 -2.25 19.77
CA MET A 534 -10.34 -3.31 20.76
C MET A 534 -11.46 -2.99 21.77
N THR A 535 -11.70 -1.70 22.05
CA THR A 535 -12.57 -1.32 23.16
C THR A 535 -14.04 -1.34 22.76
N SER A 536 -14.90 -1.85 23.65
CA SER A 536 -16.36 -1.75 23.53
C SER A 536 -16.91 -0.44 24.10
N ASN A 537 -16.08 0.40 24.74
CA ASN A 537 -16.47 1.72 25.21
C ASN A 537 -16.48 2.69 24.03
N GLN A 538 -17.69 3.07 23.58
CA GLN A 538 -17.88 3.92 22.41
C GLN A 538 -17.29 5.35 22.58
N ASP A 539 -17.32 5.89 23.80
CA ASP A 539 -16.77 7.22 24.08
C ASP A 539 -15.24 7.18 23.97
N LEU A 540 -14.60 6.18 24.59
CA LEU A 540 -13.16 5.97 24.48
C LEU A 540 -12.73 5.71 23.03
N HIS A 541 -13.44 4.82 22.33
CA HIS A 541 -13.22 4.51 20.92
C HIS A 541 -13.20 5.81 20.08
N THR A 542 -14.25 6.63 20.20
CA THR A 542 -14.38 7.89 19.46
C THR A 542 -13.31 8.91 19.87
N ASN A 543 -12.97 8.96 21.16
CA ASN A 543 -11.95 9.85 21.70
C ASN A 543 -10.56 9.55 21.12
N LEU A 544 -10.16 8.28 21.06
CA LEU A 544 -8.87 7.87 20.49
C LEU A 544 -8.78 8.17 18.99
N ILE A 545 -9.85 7.89 18.23
CA ILE A 545 -9.91 8.25 16.80
C ILE A 545 -9.76 9.76 16.62
N SER A 546 -10.48 10.56 17.41
CA SER A 546 -10.40 12.02 17.34
C SER A 546 -8.98 12.54 17.61
N ARG A 547 -8.27 11.96 18.58
CA ARG A 547 -6.88 12.37 18.88
C ARG A 547 -5.92 12.08 17.74
N VAL A 548 -6.02 10.91 17.12
CA VAL A 548 -5.19 10.57 15.95
C VAL A 548 -5.58 11.43 14.75
N HIS A 549 -6.86 11.73 14.55
CA HIS A 549 -7.33 12.66 13.53
C HIS A 549 -6.80 14.08 13.75
N ASN A 550 -6.80 14.59 14.99
CA ASN A 550 -6.19 15.88 15.33
C ASN A 550 -4.73 15.93 14.89
N ARG A 551 -4.01 14.80 14.99
CA ARG A 551 -2.64 14.73 14.50
C ARG A 551 -2.58 14.69 12.98
N ALA A 552 -3.40 13.89 12.32
CA ALA A 552 -3.42 13.80 10.86
C ALA A 552 -3.76 15.14 10.19
N SER A 553 -4.63 15.95 10.82
CA SER A 553 -5.03 17.29 10.38
C SER A 553 -4.16 18.42 10.93
N PHE A 554 -3.08 18.11 11.67
CA PHE A 554 -2.24 19.12 12.31
C PHE A 554 -1.39 19.90 11.30
N ASN A 555 -1.74 21.17 11.10
CA ASN A 555 -1.14 22.03 10.07
C ASN A 555 0.11 22.81 10.53
N ALA A 556 0.54 22.67 11.79
CA ALA A 556 1.75 23.34 12.28
C ALA A 556 3.03 22.53 12.04
N SER A 557 2.93 21.31 11.52
CA SER A 557 4.07 20.50 11.05
C SER A 557 3.95 20.20 9.57
N ALA A 558 4.97 20.52 8.77
CA ALA A 558 5.00 20.16 7.35
C ALA A 558 5.17 18.64 7.17
N GLY A 559 4.75 18.11 6.02
CA GLY A 559 4.98 16.73 5.56
C GLY A 559 3.78 15.78 5.72
N ALA A 560 3.95 14.53 5.28
CA ALA A 560 2.92 13.48 5.37
C ALA A 560 2.65 13.06 6.83
N PHE A 561 1.47 12.46 7.05
CA PHE A 561 1.00 11.99 8.35
C PHE A 561 1.99 10.99 8.98
N PRO A 562 2.64 11.34 10.10
CA PRO A 562 3.67 10.52 10.71
C PRO A 562 3.10 9.44 11.64
N LEU A 563 3.84 8.34 11.79
CA LEU A 563 3.51 7.24 12.70
C LEU A 563 3.76 7.59 14.17
N TYR A 564 4.87 8.28 14.47
CA TYR A 564 5.28 8.66 15.83
C TYR A 564 5.26 10.17 15.98
N TYR A 565 4.68 10.65 17.07
CA TYR A 565 4.58 12.07 17.36
C TYR A 565 4.38 12.30 18.85
N ASP A 566 4.71 13.51 19.29
CA ASP A 566 4.47 13.93 20.67
C ASP A 566 2.95 14.06 20.92
N SER A 567 2.47 13.36 21.94
CA SER A 567 1.06 13.30 22.35
C SER A 567 0.51 14.64 22.85
N ALA A 568 1.35 15.54 23.36
CA ALA A 568 0.94 16.82 23.93
C ALA A 568 0.87 17.92 22.89
N ASN A 569 1.89 18.02 22.02
CA ASN A 569 2.06 19.14 21.09
C ASN A 569 2.02 18.75 19.60
N GLY A 570 1.97 17.46 19.28
CA GLY A 570 1.81 16.97 17.91
C GLY A 570 3.08 17.05 17.06
N SER A 571 4.23 17.43 17.63
CA SER A 571 5.50 17.47 16.90
C SER A 571 5.83 16.10 16.32
N THR A 572 6.22 16.07 15.04
CA THR A 572 6.66 14.84 14.40
C THR A 572 7.91 14.30 15.09
N VAL A 573 7.89 13.04 15.49
CA VAL A 573 9.07 12.32 15.96
C VAL A 573 9.69 11.57 14.78
N LEU A 574 8.95 10.62 14.18
CA LEU A 574 9.35 9.91 12.96
C LEU A 574 8.14 9.23 12.30
N GLY A 575 8.35 8.48 11.23
CA GLY A 575 7.32 7.66 10.58
C GLY A 575 6.55 8.36 9.47
N ARG A 576 7.11 9.42 8.87
CA ARG A 576 6.46 10.14 7.76
C ARG A 576 6.19 9.18 6.61
N SER A 577 4.96 9.15 6.11
CA SER A 577 4.55 8.25 5.02
C SER A 577 4.64 6.76 5.35
N SER A 578 4.74 6.36 6.62
CA SER A 578 4.86 4.93 6.98
C SER A 578 3.61 4.14 6.56
N PRO A 579 3.78 2.93 5.97
CA PRO A 579 2.65 2.06 5.67
C PRO A 579 2.01 1.42 6.91
N ALA A 580 2.64 1.51 8.09
CA ALA A 580 2.02 1.09 9.34
C ALA A 580 0.73 1.88 9.67
N GLN A 581 0.46 2.99 8.96
CA GLN A 581 -0.83 3.66 9.02
C GLN A 581 -2.00 2.79 8.53
N GLY A 582 -1.76 1.63 7.91
CA GLY A 582 -2.85 0.69 7.61
C GLY A 582 -3.67 0.25 8.84
N ALA A 583 -3.15 0.46 10.05
CA ALA A 583 -3.89 0.27 11.29
C ALA A 583 -5.09 1.22 11.44
N MET A 584 -5.20 2.30 10.64
CA MET A 584 -6.44 3.08 10.55
C MET A 584 -7.64 2.22 10.10
N TYR A 585 -7.39 1.11 9.41
CA TYR A 585 -8.44 0.15 9.03
C TYR A 585 -8.79 -0.85 10.13
N ALA A 586 -8.15 -0.82 11.29
CA ALA A 586 -8.41 -1.78 12.37
C ALA A 586 -9.89 -1.86 12.76
N PRO A 587 -10.64 -0.75 12.97
CA PRO A 587 -12.09 -0.84 13.23
C PRO A 587 -12.87 -1.47 12.08
N LEU A 588 -12.51 -1.19 10.82
CA LEU A 588 -13.19 -1.76 9.65
C LEU A 588 -12.90 -3.26 9.49
N ALA A 589 -11.68 -3.68 9.80
CA ALA A 589 -11.25 -5.07 9.70
C ALA A 589 -12.02 -6.01 10.65
N LEU A 590 -12.56 -5.49 11.76
CA LEU A 590 -13.46 -6.25 12.65
C LEU A 590 -14.81 -6.59 12.02
N THR A 591 -15.23 -5.81 11.02
CA THR A 591 -16.52 -6.00 10.32
C THR A 591 -16.39 -6.86 9.06
N ALA A 592 -15.17 -7.27 8.70
CA ALA A 592 -14.94 -8.08 7.52
C ALA A 592 -15.62 -9.46 7.66
N PRO A 593 -16.32 -9.96 6.63
CA PRO A 593 -17.01 -11.23 6.72
C PRO A 593 -16.01 -12.37 6.88
N VAL A 594 -16.28 -13.26 7.84
CA VAL A 594 -15.50 -14.50 8.01
C VAL A 594 -15.95 -15.49 6.95
N VAL A 595 -15.00 -15.97 6.14
CA VAL A 595 -15.25 -16.94 5.08
C VAL A 595 -14.99 -18.35 5.60
N GLN A 596 -15.78 -19.34 5.14
CA GLN A 596 -15.51 -20.74 5.45
C GLN A 596 -14.12 -21.14 4.93
N ILE A 597 -13.30 -21.70 5.80
CA ILE A 597 -11.90 -22.03 5.49
C ILE A 597 -11.79 -23.40 4.79
N VAL A 598 -11.03 -23.46 3.71
CA VAL A 598 -10.70 -24.67 2.96
C VAL A 598 -9.19 -24.93 3.02
N ALA A 599 -8.78 -26.02 3.69
CA ALA A 599 -7.37 -26.36 3.93
C ALA A 599 -6.54 -26.53 2.64
N ASN A 600 -7.12 -27.22 1.66
CA ASN A 600 -6.54 -27.44 0.33
C ASN A 600 -7.38 -26.70 -0.70
N ALA A 601 -7.52 -25.38 -0.56
CA ALA A 601 -8.11 -24.59 -1.63
C ALA A 601 -7.29 -24.87 -2.90
N THR A 602 -7.89 -25.57 -3.87
CA THR A 602 -7.31 -25.71 -5.21
C THR A 602 -7.07 -24.30 -5.69
N THR A 603 -5.81 -23.95 -5.96
CA THR A 603 -5.37 -22.66 -6.48
C THR A 603 -6.13 -22.36 -7.76
N THR A 604 -7.34 -21.82 -7.60
CA THR A 604 -8.22 -21.43 -8.67
C THR A 604 -8.01 -19.95 -8.81
N THR A 605 -6.96 -19.66 -9.58
CA THR A 605 -6.71 -18.41 -10.28
C THR A 605 -6.47 -17.19 -9.40
N SER A 606 -5.27 -16.60 -9.51
CA SER A 606 -5.11 -15.13 -9.42
C SER A 606 -6.32 -14.49 -10.10
N PRO A 607 -6.96 -13.45 -9.54
CA PRO A 607 -8.10 -12.82 -10.18
C PRO A 607 -7.74 -12.51 -11.63
N LYS A 608 -8.25 -13.33 -12.56
CA LYS A 608 -7.89 -13.20 -13.96
C LYS A 608 -8.55 -11.93 -14.43
N ALA A 609 -7.77 -11.03 -15.01
CA ALA A 609 -8.33 -10.00 -15.86
C ALA A 609 -9.31 -10.69 -16.83
N THR A 610 -10.53 -10.16 -16.94
CA THR A 610 -11.41 -10.57 -18.03
C THR A 610 -10.62 -10.42 -19.33
N PRO A 611 -10.50 -11.48 -20.15
CA PRO A 611 -9.71 -11.40 -21.37
C PRO A 611 -10.18 -10.23 -22.22
N HIS A 612 -9.23 -9.55 -22.86
CA HIS A 612 -9.45 -8.39 -23.72
C HIS A 612 -10.54 -8.68 -24.76
N ILE A 613 -11.77 -8.23 -24.51
CA ILE A 613 -12.80 -8.06 -25.55
C ILE A 613 -12.84 -6.57 -25.89
N GLY A 614 -11.86 -6.15 -26.67
CA GLY A 614 -11.74 -4.85 -27.30
C GLY A 614 -10.38 -4.78 -28.00
N ALA A 615 -10.22 -4.75 -29.33
CA ALA A 615 -11.17 -4.64 -30.41
C ALA A 615 -10.69 -5.47 -31.63
N VAL A 616 -11.38 -6.57 -31.94
CA VAL A 616 -11.40 -7.14 -33.32
C VAL A 616 -12.68 -6.74 -34.06
N ALA A 617 -13.59 -6.00 -33.39
CA ALA A 617 -14.84 -5.52 -33.99
C ALA A 617 -14.66 -4.39 -35.03
N GLY A 618 -13.43 -3.97 -35.36
CA GLY A 618 -13.13 -3.11 -36.52
C GLY A 618 -12.80 -3.87 -37.81
N GLY A 619 -12.44 -5.16 -37.73
CA GLY A 619 -12.03 -5.96 -38.90
C GLY A 619 -13.17 -6.68 -39.61
N THR A 620 -14.24 -7.04 -38.91
CA THR A 620 -15.33 -7.84 -39.47
C THR A 620 -16.37 -6.98 -40.20
N ALA A 621 -16.58 -5.73 -39.78
CA ALA A 621 -17.47 -4.80 -40.48
C ALA A 621 -16.85 -4.25 -41.79
N GLY A 622 -15.52 -4.04 -41.81
CA GLY A 622 -14.79 -3.67 -43.03
C GLY A 622 -14.74 -4.79 -44.07
N GLY A 623 -14.60 -6.05 -43.63
CA GLY A 623 -14.62 -7.23 -44.51
C GLY A 623 -15.98 -7.47 -45.17
N VAL A 624 -17.09 -7.24 -44.46
CA VAL A 624 -18.45 -7.41 -45.02
C VAL A 624 -18.80 -6.25 -45.97
N ALA A 625 -18.37 -5.02 -45.70
CA ALA A 625 -18.56 -3.89 -46.62
C ALA A 625 -17.72 -4.03 -47.90
N ALA A 626 -16.47 -4.52 -47.80
CA ALA A 626 -15.62 -4.79 -48.96
C ALA A 626 -16.17 -5.95 -49.82
N LEU A 627 -16.71 -7.00 -49.20
CA LEU A 627 -17.37 -8.09 -49.95
C LEU A 627 -18.64 -7.60 -50.67
N PHE A 628 -19.42 -6.72 -50.04
CA PHE A 628 -20.63 -6.15 -50.66
C PHE A 628 -20.30 -5.26 -51.86
N VAL A 629 -19.25 -4.45 -51.77
CA VAL A 629 -18.79 -3.60 -52.90
C VAL A 629 -18.26 -4.45 -54.05
N VAL A 630 -17.53 -5.54 -53.78
CA VAL A 630 -17.03 -6.45 -54.83
C VAL A 630 -18.19 -7.20 -55.50
N ILE A 631 -19.18 -7.68 -54.76
CA ILE A 631 -20.35 -8.38 -55.32
C ILE A 631 -21.21 -7.44 -56.17
N VAL A 632 -21.43 -6.20 -55.73
CA VAL A 632 -22.19 -5.19 -56.50
C VAL A 632 -21.44 -4.76 -57.77
N THR A 633 -20.11 -4.64 -57.71
CA THR A 633 -19.29 -4.29 -58.88
C THR A 633 -19.27 -5.42 -59.92
N ILE A 634 -19.21 -6.69 -59.49
CA ILE A 634 -19.29 -7.85 -60.40
C ILE A 634 -20.69 -7.98 -61.03
N ALA A 635 -21.75 -7.62 -60.31
CA ALA A 635 -23.12 -7.65 -60.83
C ALA A 635 -23.39 -6.52 -61.85
N LEU A 636 -22.72 -5.36 -61.72
CA LEU A 636 -22.85 -4.24 -62.64
C LEU A 636 -22.02 -4.40 -63.92
N VAL A 637 -20.93 -5.17 -63.89
CA VAL A 637 -20.09 -5.46 -65.07
C VAL A 637 -20.66 -6.63 -65.92
N ARG A 638 -21.66 -7.36 -65.41
CA ARG A 638 -22.32 -8.48 -66.12
C ARG A 638 -23.72 -8.15 -66.68
N ARG A 639 -24.05 -6.88 -66.87
CA ARG A 639 -25.24 -6.45 -67.60
C ARG A 639 -24.88 -5.72 -68.89
#